data_AF-A0A814VP77-F1
#
_entry.id   AF-A0A814VP77-F1
#
_cell.length_a   1.000
_cell.length_b   1.000
_cell.length_c   1.000
_cell.angle_alpha   90.00
_cell.angle_beta   90.00
_cell.angle_gamma   90.00
#
_symmetry.space_group_name_H-M   'P 1'
#
loop_
_entity.id
_entity.type
_entity.pdbx_description
1 polymer ?
#
loop_
_entity_poly.entity_id
_entity_poly.type
_entity_poly.pdbx_seq_one_letter_code
_entity_poly.pdbx_strand_id
1 'polypeptide(L)'
;MTNSSQKCVAIIGAGVSGLISAVNMYKVGIQPIVFEQASNIGGIWNIDIKPCWNSMTTNISKFSTTLSDFSWSKNMSIFPNQRDVYQYLSNYVQQSLPNNIFRFNTQVLNITYFNHKWIVEYSTKLNNKLSEQYDFVIVASGFCNCSYIPKNIIDHSSFQGTLIHSSNYHSPEQVYNKRVIIVGASMSAVQIAADMATTAKHIIHIVPHSFWSLPRFIPLIPNDPVSPLLPIDFVLFRQSKRISKEEILFRNKDDYKKLNQYYRLITGNNQKSFYLIDNDDDEKPPYMTISDMYAEWNRAAPLINERPDWILSLILNNGTTIETSSNDILILCTGYQPCFDFFSKDILEQLSYIPNDTFCPIILYRCTFHPSLPNLAFIGMQRGPLWPIIELQSRWVAGIFSGLLSTPSIIQQQIGLNMERRIRDQQPRPQYPHGDFVGIINDLAKEILVTTSSDTNDIVIPTQYRINGPDQSVIDEMNSICEEANNGRFIAGAVFRSLHESKWTFERTLKGKPSDGIVHGQAQFNFSQQNELIYKEQGKLILSSQEILDITQKYIYIYDENKDLITVYFVDNNDKRSSIFHTISFQSKQSSNIGWIAYGEHLCNQDHYFISYLFIFNGINLSQFEITYTVKGPAKDYISKTIFQPIKIE
;
A
#
# COMPACT_ATOMS: atom_id res chain seq x y z
N MET A 1 9.11 50.25 -20.69
CA MET A 1 9.02 48.80 -20.47
C MET A 1 10.34 48.35 -19.85
N THR A 2 10.42 48.33 -18.53
CA THR A 2 11.59 47.85 -17.79
C THR A 2 11.64 46.33 -17.90
N ASN A 3 12.74 45.77 -18.42
CA ASN A 3 13.06 44.35 -18.30
C ASN A 3 13.06 43.98 -16.81
N SER A 4 11.95 43.49 -16.27
CA SER A 4 11.96 42.82 -14.98
C SER A 4 12.74 41.53 -15.16
N SER A 5 13.89 41.41 -14.49
CA SER A 5 14.64 40.15 -14.43
C SER A 5 13.69 39.01 -14.08
N GLN A 6 13.72 37.92 -14.84
CA GLN A 6 12.90 36.73 -14.57
C GLN A 6 13.12 36.28 -13.12
N LYS A 7 12.03 36.15 -12.34
CA LYS A 7 12.12 35.67 -10.96
C LYS A 7 12.61 34.23 -10.92
N CYS A 8 13.37 33.87 -9.89
CA CYS A 8 13.95 32.55 -9.71
C CYS A 8 13.61 31.93 -8.35
N VAL A 9 13.46 30.61 -8.33
CA VAL A 9 13.16 29.82 -7.13
C VAL A 9 14.15 28.68 -6.98
N ALA A 10 14.76 28.57 -5.80
CA ALA A 10 15.53 27.39 -5.44
C ALA A 10 14.61 26.30 -4.88
N ILE A 11 14.72 25.10 -5.41
CA ILE A 11 13.94 23.93 -4.97
C ILE A 11 14.90 22.91 -4.40
N ILE A 12 14.69 22.50 -3.14
CA ILE A 12 15.58 21.59 -2.43
C ILE A 12 15.03 20.17 -2.53
N GLY A 13 15.66 19.32 -3.32
CA GLY A 13 15.27 17.93 -3.60
C GLY A 13 14.58 17.76 -4.96
N ALA A 14 14.89 16.67 -5.66
CA ALA A 14 14.29 16.25 -6.93
C ALA A 14 13.45 14.96 -6.80
N GLY A 15 12.89 14.71 -5.62
CA GLY A 15 11.80 13.75 -5.43
C GLY A 15 10.46 14.26 -5.98
N VAL A 16 9.38 13.48 -5.80
CA VAL A 16 8.03 13.81 -6.29
C VAL A 16 7.64 15.28 -6.01
N SER A 17 7.78 15.74 -4.77
CA SER A 17 7.49 17.13 -4.38
C SER A 17 8.29 18.16 -5.17
N GLY A 18 9.59 17.92 -5.38
CA GLY A 18 10.48 18.84 -6.07
C GLY A 18 10.18 18.92 -7.56
N LEU A 19 9.92 17.77 -8.19
CA LEU A 19 9.58 17.71 -9.62
C LEU A 19 8.26 18.42 -9.91
N ILE A 20 7.22 18.15 -9.12
CA ILE A 20 5.92 18.82 -9.27
C ILE A 20 6.05 20.33 -9.02
N SER A 21 6.84 20.71 -8.02
CA SER A 21 7.16 22.13 -7.74
C SER A 21 7.85 22.81 -8.91
N ALA A 22 8.87 22.18 -9.49
CA ALA A 22 9.58 22.73 -10.63
C ALA A 22 8.63 22.98 -11.82
N VAL A 23 7.76 22.01 -12.14
CA VAL A 23 6.77 22.15 -13.23
C VAL A 23 5.80 23.28 -12.95
N ASN A 24 5.22 23.36 -11.77
CA ASN A 24 4.23 24.39 -11.46
C ASN A 24 4.84 25.80 -11.40
N MET A 25 6.08 25.94 -10.91
CA MET A 25 6.82 27.21 -10.93
C MET A 25 7.12 27.65 -12.37
N TYR A 26 7.58 26.72 -13.20
CA TYR A 26 7.87 26.99 -14.60
C TYR A 26 6.62 27.41 -15.39
N LYS A 27 5.48 26.77 -15.16
CA LYS A 27 4.18 27.11 -15.77
C LYS A 27 3.73 28.55 -15.48
N VAL A 28 4.08 29.11 -14.32
CA VAL A 28 3.76 30.50 -13.95
C VAL A 28 4.89 31.49 -14.28
N GLY A 29 5.90 31.07 -15.04
CA GLY A 29 6.99 31.92 -15.52
C GLY A 29 8.12 32.18 -14.51
N ILE A 30 8.15 31.48 -13.37
CA ILE A 30 9.23 31.57 -12.39
C ILE A 30 10.27 30.49 -12.73
N GLN A 31 11.54 30.87 -12.87
CA GLN A 31 12.61 29.95 -13.24
C GLN A 31 12.98 29.04 -12.05
N PRO A 32 12.74 27.72 -12.12
CA PRO A 32 13.16 26.81 -11.07
C PRO A 32 14.64 26.44 -11.22
N ILE A 33 15.34 26.30 -10.08
CA ILE A 33 16.65 25.66 -9.98
C ILE A 33 16.54 24.58 -8.91
N VAL A 34 16.70 23.32 -9.31
CA VAL A 34 16.50 22.16 -8.44
C VAL A 34 17.85 21.64 -7.96
N PHE A 35 18.07 21.61 -6.66
CA PHE A 35 19.25 21.05 -6.02
C PHE A 35 18.96 19.62 -5.56
N GLU A 36 19.74 18.64 -6.06
CA GLU A 36 19.58 17.23 -5.72
C GLU A 36 20.92 16.63 -5.33
N GLN A 37 20.97 16.00 -4.16
CA GLN A 37 22.18 15.37 -3.63
C GLN A 37 22.53 14.08 -4.39
N ALA A 38 21.53 13.36 -4.89
CA ALA A 38 21.71 12.18 -5.72
C ALA A 38 22.14 12.54 -7.15
N SER A 39 22.55 11.55 -7.91
CA SER A 39 22.91 11.70 -9.32
C SER A 39 21.71 11.88 -10.25
N ASN A 40 20.48 11.70 -9.75
CA ASN A 40 19.28 11.61 -10.57
C ASN A 40 18.01 11.95 -9.79
N ILE A 41 16.89 12.10 -10.49
CA ILE A 41 15.58 12.44 -9.92
C ILE A 41 14.92 11.25 -9.20
N GLY A 42 13.74 11.49 -8.62
CA GLY A 42 12.79 10.44 -8.19
C GLY A 42 12.72 10.23 -6.68
N GLY A 43 13.74 10.66 -5.93
CA GLY A 43 13.79 10.50 -4.47
C GLY A 43 13.61 9.04 -4.06
N ILE A 44 12.53 8.71 -3.35
CA ILE A 44 12.17 7.33 -2.97
C ILE A 44 12.03 6.42 -4.21
N TRP A 45 11.65 6.96 -5.36
CA TRP A 45 11.49 6.18 -6.58
C TRP A 45 12.77 6.13 -7.44
N ASN A 46 13.88 6.67 -6.95
CA ASN A 46 15.13 6.69 -7.68
C ASN A 46 15.74 5.28 -7.81
N ILE A 47 16.04 4.87 -9.05
CA ILE A 47 16.54 3.53 -9.40
C ILE A 47 18.05 3.35 -9.20
N ASP A 48 18.81 4.45 -9.07
CA ASP A 48 20.26 4.44 -8.91
C ASP A 48 20.63 4.23 -7.43
N ILE A 49 19.97 4.97 -6.53
CA ILE A 49 20.19 4.85 -5.06
C ILE A 49 19.33 3.77 -4.40
N LYS A 50 18.32 3.24 -5.09
CA LYS A 50 17.49 2.08 -4.69
C LYS A 50 17.00 2.09 -3.23
N PRO A 51 16.33 3.17 -2.75
CA PRO A 51 15.80 3.21 -1.39
C PRO A 51 14.57 2.30 -1.22
N CYS A 52 14.06 1.73 -2.32
CA CYS A 52 13.01 0.72 -2.35
C CYS A 52 13.59 -0.61 -2.83
N TRP A 53 12.98 -1.71 -2.38
CA TRP A 53 13.29 -3.04 -2.86
C TRP A 53 12.60 -3.37 -4.17
N ASN A 54 13.13 -4.34 -4.90
CA ASN A 54 12.80 -4.59 -6.31
C ASN A 54 11.33 -4.93 -6.56
N SER A 55 10.67 -5.63 -5.63
CA SER A 55 9.27 -6.05 -5.74
C SER A 55 8.28 -5.01 -5.22
N MET A 56 8.76 -3.86 -4.71
CA MET A 56 7.90 -2.84 -4.12
C MET A 56 6.98 -2.21 -5.18
N THR A 57 5.69 -2.16 -4.86
CA THR A 57 4.65 -1.47 -5.64
C THR A 57 4.04 -0.32 -4.85
N THR A 58 3.30 0.55 -5.53
CA THR A 58 2.44 1.53 -4.84
C THR A 58 1.40 0.82 -3.97
N ASN A 59 1.05 1.44 -2.84
CA ASN A 59 0.03 0.92 -1.92
C ASN A 59 -1.40 1.30 -2.31
N ILE A 60 -1.52 2.34 -3.14
CA ILE A 60 -2.77 2.85 -3.70
C ILE A 60 -2.68 2.79 -5.22
N SER A 61 -3.83 2.81 -5.89
CA SER A 61 -3.88 2.63 -7.32
C SER A 61 -3.15 3.74 -8.09
N LYS A 62 -2.86 3.47 -9.37
CA LYS A 62 -2.34 4.44 -10.34
C LYS A 62 -3.23 5.68 -10.46
N PHE A 63 -4.54 5.55 -10.20
CA PHE A 63 -5.49 6.66 -10.29
C PHE A 63 -5.31 7.68 -9.15
N SER A 64 -4.83 7.25 -7.99
CA SER A 64 -4.50 8.15 -6.87
C SER A 64 -3.01 8.52 -6.84
N THR A 65 -2.16 7.70 -7.46
CA THR A 65 -0.72 7.96 -7.66
C THR A 65 -0.48 8.61 -9.02
N THR A 66 -1.19 9.69 -9.35
CA THR A 66 -1.07 10.40 -10.63
C THR A 66 -1.09 11.90 -10.41
N LEU A 67 -0.56 12.64 -11.37
CA LEU A 67 -0.71 14.09 -11.45
C LEU A 67 -1.98 14.42 -12.23
N SER A 68 -2.62 15.54 -11.86
CA SER A 68 -3.91 15.91 -12.43
C SER A 68 -3.87 16.13 -13.94
N ASP A 69 -2.71 16.51 -14.50
CA ASP A 69 -2.52 16.82 -15.91
C ASP A 69 -1.63 15.83 -16.67
N PHE A 70 -1.24 14.72 -16.04
CA PHE A 70 -0.40 13.70 -16.65
C PHE A 70 -0.85 12.31 -16.22
N SER A 71 -1.57 11.60 -17.08
CA SER A 71 -2.20 10.31 -16.74
C SER A 71 -1.28 9.13 -17.07
N TRP A 72 -1.45 8.02 -16.35
CA TRP A 72 -0.80 6.75 -16.67
C TRP A 72 -1.31 6.18 -17.99
N SER A 73 -0.55 5.25 -18.57
CA SER A 73 -1.08 4.45 -19.68
C SER A 73 -2.22 3.53 -19.22
N LYS A 74 -3.20 3.31 -20.10
CA LYS A 74 -4.36 2.45 -19.82
C LYS A 74 -3.94 1.03 -19.42
N ASN A 75 -2.90 0.50 -20.07
CA ASN A 75 -2.38 -0.86 -19.83
C ASN A 75 -1.43 -0.97 -18.63
N MET A 76 -1.13 0.14 -17.94
CA MET A 76 -0.32 0.11 -16.73
C MET A 76 -0.99 -0.73 -15.64
N SER A 77 -0.19 -1.48 -14.87
CA SER A 77 -0.64 -2.15 -13.64
C SER A 77 -1.42 -1.19 -12.75
N ILE A 78 -2.49 -1.68 -12.11
CA ILE A 78 -3.27 -0.89 -11.15
C ILE A 78 -2.38 -0.38 -10.02
N PHE A 79 -1.37 -1.16 -9.62
CA PHE A 79 -0.37 -0.78 -8.63
C PHE A 79 1.03 -0.81 -9.26
N PRO A 80 1.49 0.31 -9.84
CA PRO A 80 2.78 0.39 -10.50
C PRO A 80 3.95 0.02 -9.56
N ASN A 81 5.00 -0.57 -10.12
CA ASN A 81 6.24 -0.85 -9.38
C ASN A 81 7.17 0.37 -9.36
N GLN A 82 8.31 0.25 -8.66
CA GLN A 82 9.30 1.34 -8.58
C GLN A 82 9.77 1.86 -9.94
N ARG A 83 10.05 0.97 -10.90
CA ARG A 83 10.55 1.35 -12.23
C ARG A 83 9.48 2.08 -13.03
N ASP A 84 8.23 1.61 -12.93
CA ASP A 84 7.09 2.26 -13.59
C ASP A 84 6.90 3.70 -13.08
N VAL A 85 6.99 3.90 -11.76
CA VAL A 85 6.91 5.22 -11.13
C VAL A 85 8.07 6.12 -11.53
N TYR A 86 9.30 5.60 -11.51
CA TYR A 86 10.47 6.34 -11.96
C TYR A 86 10.33 6.80 -13.42
N GLN A 87 9.87 5.91 -14.30
CA GLN A 87 9.67 6.22 -15.72
C GLN A 87 8.55 7.24 -15.92
N TYR A 88 7.44 7.14 -15.18
CA TYR A 88 6.37 8.13 -15.19
C TYR A 88 6.89 9.53 -14.82
N LEU A 89 7.65 9.65 -13.72
CA LEU A 89 8.22 10.92 -13.28
C LEU A 89 9.24 11.47 -14.29
N SER A 90 10.06 10.61 -14.87
CA SER A 90 11.04 10.97 -15.89
C SER A 90 10.35 11.56 -17.13
N ASN A 91 9.29 10.90 -17.62
CA ASN A 91 8.51 11.36 -18.76
C ASN A 91 7.83 12.70 -18.47
N TYR A 92 7.25 12.87 -17.27
CA TYR A 92 6.60 14.11 -16.86
C TYR A 92 7.56 15.30 -16.90
N VAL A 93 8.76 15.13 -16.34
CA VAL A 93 9.81 16.16 -16.31
C VAL A 93 10.31 16.45 -17.72
N GLN A 94 10.62 15.43 -18.51
CA GLN A 94 11.15 15.59 -19.88
C GLN A 94 10.19 16.37 -20.78
N GLN A 95 8.88 16.20 -20.59
CA GLN A 95 7.86 16.91 -21.36
C GLN A 95 7.64 18.35 -20.88
N SER A 96 7.89 18.62 -19.60
CA SER A 96 7.46 19.86 -18.94
C SER A 96 8.58 20.85 -18.66
N LEU A 97 9.85 20.40 -18.62
CA LEU A 97 10.97 21.18 -18.09
C LEU A 97 12.22 21.09 -18.97
N PRO A 98 13.02 22.17 -19.06
CA PRO A 98 14.33 22.12 -19.69
C PRO A 98 15.35 21.43 -18.77
N ASN A 99 16.29 20.66 -19.36
CA ASN A 99 17.24 19.84 -18.60
C ASN A 99 18.23 20.63 -17.71
N ASN A 100 18.48 21.90 -18.02
CA ASN A 100 19.50 22.72 -17.36
C ASN A 100 19.10 23.27 -15.98
N ILE A 101 17.88 22.98 -15.51
CA ILE A 101 17.41 23.42 -14.19
C ILE A 101 17.91 22.55 -13.04
N PHE A 102 18.34 21.32 -13.34
CA PHE A 102 18.74 20.34 -12.33
C PHE A 102 20.23 20.44 -12.02
N ARG A 103 20.54 20.52 -10.72
CA ARG A 103 21.89 20.45 -10.17
C ARG A 103 21.99 19.17 -9.35
N PHE A 104 22.33 18.08 -10.03
CA PHE A 104 22.57 16.78 -9.40
C PHE A 104 23.91 16.75 -8.67
N ASN A 105 24.10 15.77 -7.79
CA ASN A 105 25.28 15.65 -6.94
C ASN A 105 25.61 16.95 -6.20
N THR A 106 24.56 17.67 -5.79
CA THR A 106 24.66 18.99 -5.19
C THR A 106 23.88 19.02 -3.87
N GLN A 107 24.62 19.08 -2.76
CA GLN A 107 24.03 19.11 -1.42
C GLN A 107 23.88 20.55 -0.95
N VAL A 108 22.67 20.95 -0.56
CA VAL A 108 22.43 22.23 0.10
C VAL A 108 22.92 22.16 1.54
N LEU A 109 23.74 23.14 1.92
CA LEU A 109 24.44 23.21 3.20
C LEU A 109 23.80 24.21 4.16
N ASN A 110 23.29 25.32 3.63
CA ASN A 110 22.72 26.40 4.45
C ASN A 110 21.78 27.29 3.63
N ILE A 111 20.69 27.75 4.25
CA ILE A 111 19.72 28.67 3.65
C ILE A 111 19.52 29.84 4.61
N THR A 112 19.78 31.06 4.13
CA THR A 112 19.66 32.29 4.92
C THR A 112 18.87 33.34 4.17
N TYR A 113 18.16 34.20 4.89
CA TYR A 113 17.41 35.31 4.30
C TYR A 113 18.13 36.64 4.55
N PHE A 114 18.43 37.37 3.48
CA PHE A 114 19.12 38.67 3.56
C PHE A 114 18.72 39.57 2.38
N ASN A 115 18.53 40.87 2.64
CA ASN A 115 18.14 41.86 1.62
C ASN A 115 16.96 41.42 0.72
N HIS A 116 15.91 40.89 1.34
CA HIS A 116 14.70 40.39 0.67
C HIS A 116 14.90 39.20 -0.29
N LYS A 117 16.05 38.53 -0.23
CA LYS A 117 16.37 37.33 -1.01
C LYS A 117 16.83 36.19 -0.12
N TRP A 118 16.66 34.99 -0.63
CA TRP A 118 17.22 33.78 -0.03
C TRP A 118 18.59 33.50 -0.61
N ILE A 119 19.59 33.34 0.25
CA ILE A 119 20.93 32.87 -0.11
C ILE A 119 20.98 31.37 0.17
N VAL A 120 21.23 30.58 -0.87
CA VAL A 120 21.39 29.12 -0.78
C VAL A 120 22.86 28.79 -0.94
N GLU A 121 23.48 28.28 0.13
CA GLU A 121 24.82 27.74 0.11
C GLU A 121 24.78 26.23 -0.16
N TYR A 122 25.63 25.74 -1.06
CA TYR A 122 25.63 24.35 -1.48
C TYR A 122 27.03 23.86 -1.82
N SER A 123 27.22 22.54 -1.82
CA SER A 123 28.46 21.88 -2.25
C SER A 123 28.18 21.01 -3.47
N THR A 124 29.21 20.84 -4.30
CA THR A 124 29.21 19.91 -5.44
C THR A 124 30.40 18.95 -5.31
N LYS A 125 30.48 17.94 -6.17
CA LYS A 125 31.67 17.07 -6.25
C LYS A 125 32.99 17.81 -6.49
N LEU A 126 32.94 19.00 -7.10
CA LEU A 126 34.13 19.78 -7.48
C LEU A 126 34.43 20.93 -6.52
N ASN A 127 33.41 21.47 -5.84
CA ASN A 127 33.53 22.65 -5.00
C ASN A 127 32.84 22.42 -3.66
N ASN A 128 33.59 22.59 -2.58
CA ASN A 128 33.10 22.34 -1.22
C ASN A 128 32.08 23.39 -0.75
N LYS A 129 32.07 24.60 -1.34
CA LYS A 129 31.12 25.65 -0.97
C LYS A 129 30.92 26.65 -2.11
N LEU A 130 29.67 26.80 -2.53
CA LEU A 130 29.16 27.79 -3.49
C LEU A 130 27.92 28.46 -2.89
N SER A 131 27.53 29.62 -3.41
CA SER A 131 26.39 30.38 -2.90
C SER A 131 25.71 31.19 -3.99
N GLU A 132 24.38 31.17 -4.03
CA GLU A 132 23.56 31.92 -4.99
C GLU A 132 22.31 32.51 -4.32
N GLN A 133 21.78 33.59 -4.92
CA GLN A 133 20.60 34.29 -4.44
C GLN A 133 19.36 33.94 -5.26
N TYR A 134 18.23 33.77 -4.56
CA TYR A 134 16.94 33.44 -5.14
C TYR A 134 15.84 34.33 -4.57
N ASP A 135 14.81 34.58 -5.37
CA ASP A 135 13.66 35.37 -4.92
C ASP A 135 12.76 34.53 -3.99
N PHE A 136 12.73 33.21 -4.22
CA PHE A 136 11.95 32.24 -3.46
C PHE A 136 12.73 30.97 -3.15
N VAL A 137 12.29 30.24 -2.11
CA VAL A 137 12.77 28.88 -1.79
C VAL A 137 11.58 27.93 -1.60
N ILE A 138 11.72 26.72 -2.12
CA ILE A 138 10.81 25.61 -1.86
C ILE A 138 11.61 24.47 -1.24
N VAL A 139 11.24 24.08 -0.02
CA VAL A 139 11.78 22.90 0.64
C VAL A 139 10.94 21.69 0.22
N ALA A 140 11.54 20.81 -0.60
CA ALA A 140 10.92 19.61 -1.13
C ALA A 140 11.76 18.35 -0.81
N SER A 141 12.56 18.41 0.25
CA SER A 141 13.46 17.33 0.71
C SER A 141 12.74 16.10 1.25
N GLY A 142 11.42 16.22 1.45
CA GLY A 142 10.54 15.12 1.84
C GLY A 142 10.66 14.69 3.29
N PHE A 143 9.81 13.74 3.67
CA PHE A 143 9.70 13.23 5.04
C PHE A 143 10.59 12.00 5.29
N CYS A 144 10.91 11.23 4.24
CA CYS A 144 11.63 9.95 4.33
C CYS A 144 13.08 10.07 3.84
N ASN A 145 13.90 10.88 4.50
CA ASN A 145 15.30 11.09 4.09
C ASN A 145 16.29 10.37 5.03
N CYS A 146 16.31 10.72 6.32
CA CYS A 146 17.25 10.14 7.27
C CYS A 146 16.65 8.91 7.94
N SER A 147 17.27 7.74 7.79
CA SER A 147 16.90 6.52 8.51
C SER A 147 16.91 6.76 10.03
N TYR A 148 15.81 6.45 10.71
CA TYR A 148 15.75 6.58 12.16
C TYR A 148 16.25 5.28 12.81
N ILE A 149 17.39 5.34 13.51
CA ILE A 149 17.95 4.21 14.25
C ILE A 149 17.84 4.52 15.75
N PRO A 150 16.88 3.91 16.48
CA PRO A 150 16.72 4.17 17.91
C PRO A 150 17.91 3.62 18.72
N LYS A 151 18.50 4.47 19.55
CA LYS A 151 19.73 4.15 20.32
C LYS A 151 19.57 2.98 21.31
N ASN A 152 18.34 2.70 21.75
CA ASN A 152 18.08 1.77 22.85
C ASN A 152 17.49 0.42 22.38
N ILE A 153 17.38 0.18 21.07
CA ILE A 153 16.84 -1.10 20.56
C ILE A 153 17.88 -2.21 20.66
N ILE A 154 19.15 -1.89 20.44
CA ILE A 154 20.22 -2.87 20.54
C ILE A 154 21.50 -2.22 21.07
N ASP A 155 22.22 -2.94 21.92
CA ASP A 155 23.60 -2.57 22.21
C ASP A 155 24.45 -2.98 21.00
N HIS A 156 24.76 -1.99 20.16
CA HIS A 156 25.55 -2.15 18.95
C HIS A 156 26.92 -2.81 19.19
N SER A 157 27.47 -2.74 20.41
CA SER A 157 28.74 -3.38 20.74
C SER A 157 28.61 -4.88 21.00
N SER A 158 27.41 -5.36 21.31
CA SER A 158 27.12 -6.74 21.70
C SER A 158 26.49 -7.59 20.58
N PHE A 159 25.78 -6.97 19.63
CA PHE A 159 25.12 -7.70 18.55
C PHE A 159 26.14 -8.12 17.48
N GLN A 160 26.26 -9.43 17.30
CA GLN A 160 27.23 -10.02 16.36
C GLN A 160 26.64 -10.33 14.98
N GLY A 161 25.34 -10.09 14.78
CA GLY A 161 24.66 -10.30 13.50
C GLY A 161 24.75 -9.07 12.57
N THR A 162 24.04 -9.13 11.44
CA THR A 162 23.97 -8.02 10.48
C THR A 162 22.83 -7.08 10.85
N LEU A 163 23.13 -5.80 11.09
CA LEU A 163 22.14 -4.76 11.30
C LEU A 163 21.93 -3.93 10.03
N ILE A 164 20.70 -3.86 9.54
CA ILE A 164 20.31 -2.97 8.44
C ILE A 164 19.05 -2.18 8.80
N HIS A 165 18.89 -1.01 8.19
CA HIS A 165 17.62 -0.29 8.15
C HIS A 165 16.83 -0.72 6.90
N SER A 166 15.51 -0.54 6.91
CA SER A 166 14.65 -0.89 5.76
C SER A 166 15.06 -0.25 4.44
N SER A 167 15.69 0.92 4.47
CA SER A 167 16.26 1.61 3.30
C SER A 167 17.41 0.85 2.61
N ASN A 168 18.02 -0.12 3.30
CA ASN A 168 19.12 -0.95 2.79
C ASN A 168 18.65 -2.38 2.47
N TYR A 169 17.34 -2.63 2.56
CA TYR A 169 16.71 -3.84 2.03
C TYR A 169 16.31 -3.58 0.57
N HIS A 170 16.86 -4.38 -0.34
CA HIS A 170 16.71 -4.26 -1.78
C HIS A 170 16.05 -5.49 -2.40
N SER A 171 16.21 -6.67 -1.80
CA SER A 171 15.64 -7.91 -2.33
C SER A 171 15.70 -9.07 -1.32
N PRO A 172 14.83 -10.09 -1.46
CA PRO A 172 14.77 -11.21 -0.52
C PRO A 172 16.03 -12.09 -0.54
N GLU A 173 16.84 -12.04 -1.60
CA GLU A 173 18.11 -12.78 -1.68
C GLU A 173 19.11 -12.35 -0.59
N GLN A 174 19.01 -11.13 -0.07
CA GLN A 174 19.86 -10.66 1.04
C GLN A 174 19.67 -11.47 2.34
N VAL A 175 18.52 -12.12 2.48
CA VAL A 175 18.15 -12.88 3.68
C VAL A 175 18.00 -14.37 3.42
N TYR A 176 18.49 -14.86 2.28
CA TYR A 176 18.38 -16.26 1.88
C TYR A 176 18.89 -17.22 2.97
N ASN A 177 17.99 -18.10 3.43
CA ASN A 177 18.27 -19.10 4.44
C ASN A 177 18.83 -18.53 5.77
N LYS A 178 18.50 -17.28 6.11
CA LYS A 178 18.88 -16.61 7.36
C LYS A 178 17.70 -16.52 8.34
N ARG A 179 18.02 -16.39 9.63
CA ARG A 179 17.05 -15.98 10.65
C ARG A 179 16.99 -14.45 10.65
N VAL A 180 15.82 -13.89 10.44
CA VAL A 180 15.61 -12.45 10.31
C VAL A 180 14.77 -11.96 11.48
N ILE A 181 15.16 -10.84 12.08
CA ILE A 181 14.40 -10.13 13.11
C ILE A 181 13.99 -8.79 12.52
N ILE A 182 12.70 -8.50 12.46
CA ILE A 182 12.15 -7.26 11.91
C ILE A 182 11.59 -6.44 13.07
N VAL A 183 11.93 -5.15 13.14
CA VAL A 183 11.42 -4.25 14.17
C VAL A 183 10.58 -3.13 13.56
N GLY A 184 9.33 -3.00 14.00
CA GLY A 184 8.42 -1.92 13.61
C GLY A 184 7.12 -2.45 13.02
N ALA A 185 6.04 -1.68 13.11
CA ALA A 185 4.69 -2.14 12.77
C ALA A 185 3.98 -1.20 11.80
N SER A 186 4.66 -0.86 10.71
CA SER A 186 4.15 0.02 9.64
C SER A 186 4.41 -0.59 8.26
N MET A 187 4.11 0.16 7.19
CA MET A 187 4.13 -0.29 5.79
C MET A 187 5.40 -1.06 5.41
N SER A 188 6.59 -0.51 5.65
CA SER A 188 7.84 -1.18 5.29
C SER A 188 8.02 -2.51 6.01
N ALA A 189 7.65 -2.60 7.29
CA ALA A 189 7.84 -3.82 8.07
C ALA A 189 7.00 -4.97 7.52
N VAL A 190 5.70 -4.74 7.30
CA VAL A 190 4.79 -5.80 6.84
C VAL A 190 5.06 -6.22 5.39
N GLN A 191 5.53 -5.29 4.56
CA GLN A 191 5.82 -5.59 3.16
C GLN A 191 7.14 -6.31 3.01
N ILE A 192 8.19 -5.88 3.71
CA ILE A 192 9.49 -6.57 3.73
C ILE A 192 9.32 -7.97 4.34
N ALA A 193 8.54 -8.12 5.41
CA ALA A 193 8.20 -9.42 5.99
C ALA A 193 7.50 -10.35 4.98
N ALA A 194 6.53 -9.84 4.22
CA ALA A 194 5.83 -10.61 3.20
C ALA A 194 6.73 -10.95 1.99
N ASP A 195 7.60 -10.03 1.59
CA ASP A 195 8.51 -10.19 0.45
C ASP A 195 9.55 -11.28 0.70
N MET A 196 10.09 -11.36 1.92
CA MET A 196 11.10 -12.36 2.26
C MET A 196 10.55 -13.71 2.74
N ALA A 197 9.23 -13.85 2.88
CA ALA A 197 8.57 -14.97 3.57
C ALA A 197 8.97 -16.35 3.02
N THR A 198 9.28 -16.43 1.73
CA THR A 198 9.64 -17.68 1.03
C THR A 198 11.16 -17.92 0.95
N THR A 199 11.95 -16.94 1.37
CA THR A 199 13.41 -16.89 1.12
C THR A 199 14.22 -16.92 2.42
N ALA A 200 13.72 -16.25 3.46
CA ALA A 200 14.27 -16.33 4.81
C ALA A 200 14.06 -17.74 5.40
N LYS A 201 14.99 -18.19 6.25
CA LYS A 201 14.82 -19.45 6.98
C LYS A 201 13.75 -19.33 8.06
N HIS A 202 13.74 -18.22 8.80
CA HIS A 202 12.87 -17.96 9.95
C HIS A 202 12.73 -16.45 10.15
N ILE A 203 11.54 -15.95 10.53
CA ILE A 203 11.27 -14.51 10.65
C ILE A 203 10.66 -14.18 12.03
N ILE A 204 11.30 -13.34 12.82
CA ILE A 204 10.73 -12.82 14.07
C ILE A 204 10.29 -11.39 13.81
N HIS A 205 9.01 -11.08 13.97
CA HIS A 205 8.48 -9.73 13.78
C HIS A 205 8.12 -9.10 15.13
N ILE A 206 8.88 -8.08 15.52
CA ILE A 206 8.67 -7.31 16.75
C ILE A 206 7.72 -6.16 16.45
N VAL A 207 6.55 -6.21 17.08
CA VAL A 207 5.42 -5.33 16.81
C VAL A 207 5.08 -4.52 18.06
N PRO A 208 5.47 -3.23 18.11
CA PRO A 208 5.31 -2.42 19.33
C PRO A 208 3.87 -1.98 19.61
N HIS A 209 2.96 -2.13 18.65
CA HIS A 209 1.54 -1.81 18.77
C HIS A 209 0.72 -2.64 17.78
N SER A 210 -0.55 -2.91 18.09
CA SER A 210 -1.48 -3.56 17.15
C SER A 210 -1.68 -2.75 15.86
N PHE A 211 -2.01 -3.43 14.76
CA PHE A 211 -2.36 -2.79 13.49
C PHE A 211 -3.23 -3.68 12.60
N TRP A 212 -4.05 -3.07 11.75
CA TRP A 212 -4.81 -3.74 10.70
C TRP A 212 -3.92 -3.94 9.46
N SER A 213 -3.87 -5.16 8.91
CA SER A 213 -3.18 -5.44 7.64
C SER A 213 -4.19 -5.60 6.52
N LEU A 214 -4.31 -4.62 5.63
CA LEU A 214 -5.30 -4.66 4.55
C LEU A 214 -4.63 -5.07 3.22
N PRO A 215 -5.27 -5.93 2.41
CA PRO A 215 -4.85 -6.13 1.03
C PRO A 215 -5.17 -4.89 0.19
N ARG A 216 -4.55 -4.79 -0.98
CA ARG A 216 -4.75 -3.69 -1.94
C ARG A 216 -6.15 -3.68 -2.55
N PHE A 217 -6.86 -4.81 -2.52
CA PHE A 217 -8.27 -4.94 -2.93
C PHE A 217 -9.15 -5.30 -1.74
N ILE A 218 -10.13 -4.44 -1.42
CA ILE A 218 -11.03 -4.61 -0.27
C ILE A 218 -12.50 -4.52 -0.70
N PRO A 219 -13.45 -5.10 0.06
CA PRO A 219 -14.88 -5.01 -0.26
C PRO A 219 -15.38 -3.57 -0.20
N LEU A 220 -16.17 -3.17 -1.22
CA LEU A 220 -16.82 -1.87 -1.26
C LEU A 220 -17.77 -1.66 -0.07
N ILE A 221 -18.61 -2.66 0.17
CA ILE A 221 -19.57 -2.76 1.27
C ILE A 221 -19.10 -3.91 2.19
N PRO A 222 -18.57 -3.61 3.39
CA PRO A 222 -18.22 -4.66 4.34
C PRO A 222 -19.46 -5.45 4.78
N ASN A 223 -19.27 -6.74 5.11
CA ASN A 223 -20.32 -7.72 5.45
C ASN A 223 -21.32 -8.11 4.34
N ASP A 224 -21.24 -7.51 3.15
CA ASP A 224 -21.97 -8.03 1.99
C ASP A 224 -21.20 -9.24 1.41
N PRO A 225 -21.77 -10.46 1.41
CA PRO A 225 -21.07 -11.68 0.95
C PRO A 225 -20.76 -11.67 -0.55
N VAL A 226 -21.39 -10.78 -1.31
CA VAL A 226 -21.17 -10.58 -2.75
C VAL A 226 -20.73 -9.14 -3.05
N SER A 227 -20.08 -8.50 -2.08
CA SER A 227 -19.46 -7.18 -2.27
C SER A 227 -18.37 -7.24 -3.34
N PRO A 228 -18.37 -6.35 -4.35
CA PRO A 228 -17.25 -6.27 -5.28
C PRO A 228 -15.98 -5.84 -4.52
N LEU A 229 -14.85 -6.44 -4.89
CA LEU A 229 -13.56 -6.00 -4.38
C LEU A 229 -13.03 -4.90 -5.29
N LEU A 230 -12.56 -3.80 -4.69
CA LEU A 230 -12.04 -2.65 -5.41
C LEU A 230 -10.68 -2.25 -4.85
N PRO A 231 -9.85 -1.53 -5.64
CA PRO A 231 -8.65 -0.89 -5.11
C PRO A 231 -8.94 -0.11 -3.83
N ILE A 232 -8.05 -0.22 -2.85
CA ILE A 232 -8.28 0.33 -1.51
C ILE A 232 -8.63 1.83 -1.51
N ASP A 233 -8.00 2.61 -2.39
CA ASP A 233 -8.28 4.02 -2.56
C ASP A 233 -9.66 4.29 -3.20
N PHE A 234 -10.16 3.41 -4.06
CA PHE A 234 -11.53 3.53 -4.59
C PHE A 234 -12.58 3.33 -3.51
N VAL A 235 -12.24 2.63 -2.42
CA VAL A 235 -13.15 2.38 -1.30
C VAL A 235 -12.98 3.45 -0.22
N LEU A 236 -11.75 3.87 0.09
CA LEU A 236 -11.47 4.81 1.17
C LEU A 236 -11.61 6.28 0.77
N PHE A 237 -11.34 6.65 -0.48
CA PHE A 237 -11.35 8.04 -0.95
C PHE A 237 -12.67 8.38 -1.65
N ARG A 238 -13.78 8.29 -0.90
CA ARG A 238 -15.14 8.58 -1.38
C ARG A 238 -15.75 9.80 -0.70
N GLN A 239 -16.39 10.66 -1.47
CA GLN A 239 -17.16 11.80 -0.94
C GLN A 239 -18.38 11.32 -0.13
N SER A 240 -19.09 10.30 -0.61
CA SER A 240 -20.30 9.75 0.03
C SER A 240 -20.07 9.17 1.42
N LYS A 241 -18.83 8.82 1.76
CA LYS A 241 -18.45 8.30 3.08
C LYS A 241 -18.17 9.39 4.11
N ARG A 242 -18.17 10.66 3.69
CA ARG A 242 -17.85 11.78 4.56
C ARG A 242 -19.10 12.33 5.21
N ILE A 243 -18.93 12.78 6.45
CA ILE A 243 -19.94 13.54 7.19
C ILE A 243 -19.74 15.06 7.06
N SER A 244 -18.60 15.51 6.53
CA SER A 244 -18.18 16.91 6.43
C SER A 244 -17.53 17.18 5.08
N LYS A 245 -17.71 18.39 4.54
CA LYS A 245 -17.00 18.82 3.32
C LYS A 245 -15.54 19.20 3.62
N GLU A 246 -15.30 19.82 4.78
CA GLU A 246 -13.99 20.20 5.33
C GLU A 246 -13.26 19.01 5.97
N GLU A 247 -11.94 19.15 6.13
CA GLU A 247 -11.06 18.17 6.80
C GLU A 247 -11.48 17.89 8.26
N ILE A 248 -11.56 16.61 8.61
CA ILE A 248 -11.76 16.13 9.98
C ILE A 248 -10.40 15.91 10.64
N LEU A 249 -9.95 16.90 11.41
CA LEU A 249 -8.66 16.91 12.10
C LEU A 249 -8.64 16.10 13.40
N PHE A 250 -9.73 16.14 14.16
CA PHE A 250 -9.83 15.46 15.46
C PHE A 250 -10.97 14.46 15.46
N ARG A 251 -10.71 13.30 16.03
CA ARG A 251 -11.67 12.21 16.21
C ARG A 251 -11.78 11.88 17.69
N ASN A 252 -13.01 11.65 18.15
CA ASN A 252 -13.26 11.20 19.51
C ASN A 252 -13.20 9.66 19.58
N LYS A 253 -13.37 9.12 20.79
CA LYS A 253 -13.35 7.68 21.04
C LYS A 253 -14.39 6.90 20.24
N ASP A 254 -15.59 7.45 20.04
CA ASP A 254 -16.66 6.78 19.28
C ASP A 254 -16.36 6.76 17.78
N ASP A 255 -15.70 7.79 17.27
CA ASP A 255 -15.20 7.80 15.89
C ASP A 255 -14.15 6.71 15.68
N TYR A 256 -13.26 6.50 16.65
CA TYR A 256 -12.27 5.42 16.61
C TYR A 256 -12.91 4.04 16.72
N LYS A 257 -13.91 3.85 17.59
CA LYS A 257 -14.69 2.59 17.66
C LYS A 257 -15.30 2.25 16.31
N LYS A 258 -15.95 3.21 15.66
CA LYS A 258 -16.54 3.03 14.33
C LYS A 258 -15.50 2.68 13.29
N LEU A 259 -14.32 3.30 13.32
CA LEU A 259 -13.24 3.03 12.37
C LEU A 259 -12.62 1.64 12.58
N ASN A 260 -12.33 1.25 13.83
CA ASN A 260 -11.87 -0.10 14.15
C ASN A 260 -12.91 -1.16 13.79
N GLN A 261 -14.19 -0.91 14.07
CA GLN A 261 -15.27 -1.78 13.64
C GLN A 261 -15.33 -1.90 12.11
N TYR A 262 -15.18 -0.80 11.37
CA TYR A 262 -15.14 -0.82 9.91
C TYR A 262 -14.01 -1.71 9.36
N TYR A 263 -12.78 -1.59 9.89
CA TYR A 263 -11.66 -2.47 9.49
C TYR A 263 -11.87 -3.93 9.90
N ARG A 264 -12.54 -4.17 11.03
CA ARG A 264 -12.94 -5.52 11.46
C ARG A 264 -13.88 -6.18 10.47
N LEU A 265 -14.88 -5.44 9.98
CA LEU A 265 -15.82 -5.95 8.97
C LEU A 265 -15.13 -6.20 7.62
N ILE A 266 -14.14 -5.37 7.25
CA ILE A 266 -13.31 -5.61 6.06
C ILE A 266 -12.49 -6.89 6.22
N THR A 267 -11.90 -7.13 7.39
CA THR A 267 -10.99 -8.27 7.62
C THR A 267 -11.67 -9.58 8.01
N GLY A 268 -12.99 -9.55 8.26
CA GLY A 268 -13.75 -10.72 8.73
C GLY A 268 -13.41 -11.15 10.16
N ASN A 269 -12.81 -10.26 10.95
CA ASN A 269 -12.38 -10.49 12.34
C ASN A 269 -11.24 -11.52 12.55
N ASN A 270 -10.72 -12.14 11.48
CA ASN A 270 -9.67 -13.16 11.56
C ASN A 270 -8.35 -12.62 12.13
N GLN A 271 -8.05 -11.32 11.97
CA GLN A 271 -6.79 -10.73 12.45
C GLN A 271 -6.69 -10.65 13.98
N LYS A 272 -7.81 -10.77 14.71
CA LYS A 272 -7.77 -10.99 16.17
C LYS A 272 -7.13 -12.32 16.52
N SER A 273 -7.43 -13.37 15.75
CA SER A 273 -6.92 -14.73 15.98
C SER A 273 -5.41 -14.86 15.71
N PHE A 274 -4.78 -13.87 15.06
CA PHE A 274 -3.36 -13.90 14.68
C PHE A 274 -2.50 -12.88 15.44
N TYR A 275 -3.00 -12.41 16.60
CA TYR A 275 -2.32 -11.44 17.48
C TYR A 275 -1.96 -10.10 16.82
N LEU A 276 -2.56 -9.76 15.67
CA LEU A 276 -2.34 -8.47 15.00
C LEU A 276 -3.16 -7.34 15.64
N ILE A 277 -4.31 -7.68 16.21
CA ILE A 277 -5.24 -6.78 16.87
C ILE A 277 -5.48 -7.25 18.31
N ASP A 278 -5.21 -6.36 19.28
CA ASP A 278 -5.47 -6.64 20.70
C ASP A 278 -6.99 -6.65 20.99
N ASN A 279 -7.40 -7.43 21.99
CA ASN A 279 -8.82 -7.75 22.23
C ASN A 279 -9.70 -6.55 22.66
N ASP A 280 -9.12 -5.46 23.19
CA ASP A 280 -9.87 -4.48 24.01
C ASP A 280 -9.63 -2.99 23.70
N ASP A 281 -9.02 -2.63 22.56
CA ASP A 281 -8.58 -1.24 22.32
C ASP A 281 -9.21 -0.51 21.12
N ASP A 282 -10.50 -0.75 20.89
CA ASP A 282 -11.23 -0.13 19.78
C ASP A 282 -11.41 1.39 19.92
N GLU A 283 -11.15 1.95 21.09
CA GLU A 283 -11.26 3.40 21.36
C GLU A 283 -10.02 4.19 20.92
N LYS A 284 -8.93 3.52 20.55
CA LYS A 284 -7.69 4.18 20.08
C LYS A 284 -7.63 4.32 18.56
N PRO A 285 -6.87 5.31 18.05
CA PRO A 285 -6.62 5.45 16.63
C PRO A 285 -6.09 4.15 16.02
N PRO A 286 -6.77 3.59 15.00
CA PRO A 286 -6.27 2.40 14.34
C PRO A 286 -4.99 2.72 13.59
N TYR A 287 -4.02 1.81 13.72
CA TYR A 287 -2.89 1.74 12.81
C TYR A 287 -3.26 0.80 11.67
N MET A 288 -2.95 1.19 10.44
CA MET A 288 -3.20 0.40 9.24
C MET A 288 -1.89 0.20 8.48
N THR A 289 -1.75 -0.98 7.91
CA THR A 289 -0.73 -1.32 6.92
C THR A 289 -1.39 -1.93 5.68
N ILE A 290 -0.67 -1.93 4.56
CA ILE A 290 -1.15 -2.48 3.29
C ILE A 290 -0.18 -3.56 2.83
N SER A 291 -0.67 -4.80 2.76
CA SER A 291 0.05 -5.96 2.25
C SER A 291 -0.95 -7.05 1.87
N ASP A 292 -0.80 -7.61 0.67
CA ASP A 292 -1.69 -8.68 0.20
C ASP A 292 -1.41 -10.02 0.87
N MET A 293 -0.17 -10.27 1.30
CA MET A 293 0.26 -11.60 1.74
C MET A 293 0.68 -11.67 3.21
N TYR A 294 0.96 -10.53 3.87
CA TYR A 294 1.45 -10.54 5.25
C TYR A 294 0.50 -11.28 6.21
N ALA A 295 -0.80 -11.00 6.13
CA ALA A 295 -1.80 -11.66 6.97
C ALA A 295 -1.92 -13.16 6.67
N GLU A 296 -1.76 -13.57 5.40
CA GLU A 296 -1.80 -14.99 5.01
C GLU A 296 -0.57 -15.74 5.51
N TRP A 297 0.62 -15.14 5.41
CA TRP A 297 1.84 -15.73 5.96
C TRP A 297 1.78 -15.87 7.48
N ASN A 298 1.22 -14.88 8.18
CA ASN A 298 1.00 -14.98 9.63
C ASN A 298 0.00 -16.10 9.95
N ARG A 299 -1.15 -16.14 9.28
CA ARG A 299 -2.18 -17.18 9.45
C ARG A 299 -1.59 -18.58 9.27
N ALA A 300 -0.71 -18.74 8.30
CA ALA A 300 -0.27 -20.06 7.87
C ALA A 300 0.74 -20.75 8.81
N ALA A 301 1.24 -20.06 9.85
CA ALA A 301 2.25 -20.56 10.79
C ALA A 301 2.01 -22.05 11.17
N PRO A 302 2.87 -22.99 10.76
CA PRO A 302 2.63 -24.41 10.94
C PRO A 302 3.28 -24.89 12.24
N LEU A 303 2.50 -25.57 13.06
CA LEU A 303 3.01 -26.66 13.88
C LEU A 303 3.60 -27.75 12.95
N ILE A 304 4.93 -27.88 13.00
CA ILE A 304 5.81 -29.03 12.74
C ILE A 304 5.31 -30.04 11.68
N ASN A 305 5.98 -30.09 10.53
CA ASN A 305 6.67 -31.28 9.99
C ASN A 305 7.27 -31.00 8.59
N GLU A 306 8.57 -31.24 8.46
CA GLU A 306 9.35 -31.41 7.21
C GLU A 306 9.26 -30.31 6.14
N ARG A 307 9.33 -29.04 6.55
CA ARG A 307 9.65 -27.88 5.68
C ARG A 307 10.63 -26.95 6.42
N PRO A 308 11.32 -26.00 5.76
CA PRO A 308 12.14 -25.01 6.47
C PRO A 308 11.34 -24.33 7.59
N ASP A 309 11.94 -24.06 8.74
CA ASP A 309 11.27 -23.47 9.91
C ASP A 309 10.91 -21.97 9.68
N TRP A 310 10.00 -21.66 8.76
CA TRP A 310 9.64 -20.29 8.34
C TRP A 310 8.88 -19.45 9.38
N ILE A 311 8.88 -19.83 10.67
CA ILE A 311 7.99 -19.28 11.70
C ILE A 311 8.09 -17.74 11.69
N LEU A 312 6.95 -17.08 11.41
CA LEU A 312 6.73 -15.64 11.59
C LEU A 312 6.28 -15.41 13.04
N SER A 313 7.22 -15.46 14.00
CA SER A 313 6.86 -15.23 15.41
C SER A 313 6.60 -13.75 15.65
N LEU A 314 5.38 -13.43 16.09
CA LEU A 314 5.03 -12.07 16.53
C LEU A 314 5.41 -11.87 17.99
N ILE A 315 6.22 -10.85 18.29
CA ILE A 315 6.56 -10.47 19.66
C ILE A 315 6.02 -9.07 19.94
N LEU A 316 5.06 -9.00 20.85
CA LEU A 316 4.52 -7.74 21.37
C LEU A 316 5.41 -7.22 22.51
N ASN A 317 5.19 -5.97 22.95
CA ASN A 317 5.93 -5.32 24.04
C ASN A 317 5.66 -5.93 25.44
N ASN A 318 5.74 -7.25 25.57
CA ASN A 318 5.50 -8.00 26.81
C ASN A 318 6.78 -8.23 27.64
N GLY A 319 7.92 -7.63 27.24
CA GLY A 319 9.20 -7.75 27.95
C GLY A 319 10.00 -9.02 27.62
N THR A 320 9.60 -9.82 26.62
CA THR A 320 10.35 -11.00 26.18
C THR A 320 11.70 -10.60 25.59
N THR A 321 12.77 -11.28 26.01
CA THR A 321 14.11 -11.12 25.44
C THR A 321 14.33 -12.16 24.34
N ILE A 322 14.92 -11.74 23.21
CA ILE A 322 15.25 -12.61 22.08
C ILE A 322 16.74 -12.89 22.11
N GLU A 323 17.12 -14.17 22.19
CA GLU A 323 18.52 -14.57 22.04
C GLU A 323 18.97 -14.39 20.59
N THR A 324 20.01 -13.56 20.41
CA THR A 324 20.59 -13.27 19.10
C THR A 324 21.88 -14.05 18.87
N SER A 325 22.19 -14.29 17.60
CA SER A 325 23.40 -14.97 17.14
C SER A 325 24.06 -14.20 16.00
N SER A 326 25.31 -14.54 15.67
CA SER A 326 26.02 -13.97 14.53
C SER A 326 25.42 -14.29 13.16
N ASN A 327 24.50 -15.26 13.10
CA ASN A 327 23.82 -15.63 11.86
C ASN A 327 22.50 -14.87 11.64
N ASP A 328 22.13 -13.99 12.56
CA ASP A 328 20.89 -13.22 12.49
C ASP A 328 21.04 -11.95 11.64
N ILE A 329 19.95 -11.57 10.98
CA ILE A 329 19.82 -10.27 10.34
C ILE A 329 18.74 -9.48 11.07
N LEU A 330 19.10 -8.34 11.65
CA LEU A 330 18.17 -7.39 12.25
C LEU A 330 17.83 -6.30 11.23
N ILE A 331 16.56 -6.19 10.86
CA ILE A 331 16.03 -5.17 9.96
C ILE A 331 15.20 -4.17 10.77
N LEU A 332 15.70 -2.95 10.86
CA LEU A 332 15.00 -1.84 11.49
C LEU A 332 14.04 -1.19 10.49
N CYS A 333 12.74 -1.41 10.69
CA CYS A 333 11.65 -0.74 9.99
C CYS A 333 11.08 0.40 10.86
N THR A 334 11.99 1.16 11.48
CA THR A 334 11.72 2.18 12.50
C THR A 334 11.37 3.55 11.91
N GLY A 335 11.34 3.67 10.58
CA GLY A 335 10.91 4.86 9.87
C GLY A 335 12.04 5.86 9.65
N TYR A 336 11.67 7.10 9.39
CA TYR A 336 12.59 8.14 8.95
C TYR A 336 12.35 9.45 9.69
N GLN A 337 13.36 10.29 9.68
CA GLN A 337 13.32 11.68 10.11
C GLN A 337 13.59 12.60 8.92
N PRO A 338 12.89 13.74 8.80
CA PRO A 338 13.30 14.76 7.84
C PRO A 338 14.61 15.41 8.28
N CYS A 339 15.42 15.78 7.30
CA CYS A 339 16.68 16.48 7.49
C CYS A 339 16.47 17.97 7.23
N PHE A 340 16.82 18.80 8.23
CA PHE A 340 16.76 20.26 8.15
C PHE A 340 18.08 20.92 8.54
N ASP A 341 19.20 20.19 8.42
CA ASP A 341 20.53 20.67 8.83
C ASP A 341 21.00 21.90 8.03
N PHE A 342 20.35 22.19 6.90
CA PHE A 342 20.54 23.40 6.10
C PHE A 342 19.83 24.64 6.66
N PHE A 343 19.07 24.53 7.74
CA PHE A 343 18.50 25.67 8.45
C PHE A 343 19.31 26.00 9.70
N SER A 344 19.43 27.30 9.98
CA SER A 344 19.99 27.79 11.25
C SER A 344 19.11 27.43 12.44
N LYS A 345 19.69 27.42 13.64
CA LYS A 345 18.95 27.20 14.89
C LYS A 345 17.75 28.15 15.02
N ASP A 346 17.92 29.42 14.68
CA ASP A 346 16.86 30.42 14.76
C ASP A 346 15.67 30.07 13.85
N ILE A 347 15.92 29.59 12.62
CA ILE A 347 14.84 29.15 11.71
C ILE A 347 14.17 27.88 12.26
N LEU A 348 14.94 26.93 12.78
CA LEU A 348 14.40 25.70 13.37
C LEU A 348 13.54 25.99 14.61
N GLU A 349 13.92 26.96 15.44
CA GLU A 349 13.12 27.44 16.56
C GLU A 349 11.81 28.07 16.09
N GLN A 350 11.84 28.92 15.05
CA GLN A 350 10.62 29.48 14.45
C GLN A 350 9.67 28.39 13.95
N LEU A 351 10.21 27.36 13.30
CA LEU A 351 9.46 26.19 12.82
C LEU A 351 8.99 25.27 13.95
N SER A 352 9.33 25.57 15.21
CA SER A 352 9.05 24.71 16.37
C SER A 352 9.57 23.28 16.17
N TYR A 353 10.78 23.14 15.61
CA TYR A 353 11.36 21.86 15.20
C TYR A 353 11.63 20.93 16.40
N ILE A 354 11.16 19.68 16.29
CA ILE A 354 11.44 18.59 17.23
C ILE A 354 12.18 17.47 16.47
N PRO A 355 13.51 17.33 16.66
CA PRO A 355 14.33 16.42 15.86
C PRO A 355 13.89 14.95 15.84
N ASN A 356 13.34 14.45 16.95
CA ASN A 356 12.94 13.06 17.09
C ASN A 356 11.44 12.81 16.86
N ASP A 357 10.66 13.83 16.49
CA ASP A 357 9.26 13.64 16.14
C ASP A 357 9.13 13.18 14.68
N THR A 358 8.92 11.87 14.48
CA THR A 358 8.77 11.24 13.15
C THR A 358 7.36 11.36 12.56
N PHE A 359 6.50 12.25 13.08
CA PHE A 359 5.11 12.41 12.65
C PHE A 359 4.80 13.86 12.27
N CYS A 360 5.17 14.83 13.12
CA CYS A 360 5.02 16.27 12.89
C CYS A 360 6.24 17.02 13.46
N PRO A 361 7.39 16.95 12.76
CA PRO A 361 8.65 17.50 13.25
C PRO A 361 8.67 19.03 13.26
N ILE A 362 7.92 19.70 12.37
CA ILE A 362 7.83 21.16 12.28
C ILE A 362 6.37 21.60 12.18
N ILE A 363 6.09 22.86 12.51
CA ILE A 363 4.75 23.45 12.48
C ILE A 363 4.63 24.42 11.32
N LEU A 364 3.67 24.17 10.43
CA LEU A 364 3.47 24.92 9.18
C LEU A 364 1.98 25.09 8.90
N TYR A 365 1.56 26.28 8.48
CA TYR A 365 0.19 26.51 8.03
C TYR A 365 -0.14 25.61 6.83
N ARG A 366 -1.11 24.71 7.01
CA ARG A 366 -1.49 23.67 6.04
C ARG A 366 -0.30 22.84 5.53
N CYS A 367 0.65 22.54 6.40
CA CYS A 367 1.89 21.85 6.04
C CYS A 367 2.70 22.55 4.90
N THR A 368 2.49 23.86 4.68
CA THR A 368 3.03 24.58 3.51
C THR A 368 3.79 25.86 3.86
N PHE A 369 3.21 26.76 4.66
CA PHE A 369 3.78 28.10 4.90
C PHE A 369 4.12 28.36 6.37
N HIS A 370 5.03 29.30 6.61
CA HIS A 370 5.24 29.87 7.94
C HIS A 370 5.30 31.41 7.83
N PRO A 371 4.55 32.19 8.63
CA PRO A 371 4.45 33.64 8.49
C PRO A 371 5.78 34.37 8.74
N SER A 372 6.70 33.75 9.49
CA SER A 372 8.04 34.31 9.75
C SER A 372 9.06 34.03 8.63
N LEU A 373 8.71 33.20 7.64
CA LEU A 373 9.61 32.78 6.56
C LEU A 373 9.06 33.29 5.21
N PRO A 374 9.25 34.59 4.89
CA PRO A 374 8.71 35.17 3.66
C PRO A 374 9.33 34.51 2.43
N ASN A 375 8.53 34.35 1.37
CA ASN A 375 8.98 33.76 0.10
C ASN A 375 9.55 32.34 0.21
N LEU A 376 9.26 31.63 1.30
CA LEU A 376 9.65 30.25 1.52
C LEU A 376 8.41 29.38 1.72
N ALA A 377 8.38 28.25 1.04
CA ALA A 377 7.31 27.26 1.18
C ALA A 377 7.90 25.86 1.37
N PHE A 378 7.10 24.98 1.97
CA PHE A 378 7.36 23.56 2.09
C PHE A 378 6.32 22.82 1.26
N ILE A 379 6.74 21.79 0.53
CA ILE A 379 5.82 21.00 -0.31
C ILE A 379 6.03 19.52 -0.02
N GLY A 380 4.93 18.83 0.34
CA GLY A 380 4.96 17.42 0.75
C GLY A 380 5.60 17.19 2.12
N MET A 381 5.61 18.21 3.00
CA MET A 381 6.11 18.11 4.37
C MET A 381 5.00 17.63 5.34
N GLN A 382 4.34 16.54 4.95
CA GLN A 382 3.27 15.90 5.72
C GLN A 382 3.51 14.39 5.74
N ARG A 383 2.98 13.71 6.76
CA ARG A 383 3.10 12.26 6.85
C ARG A 383 2.15 11.57 5.86
N GLY A 384 2.71 10.88 4.87
CA GLY A 384 1.98 10.13 3.86
C GLY A 384 2.23 10.67 2.44
N PRO A 385 2.68 9.83 1.48
CA PRO A 385 3.08 10.29 0.15
C PRO A 385 1.88 10.44 -0.79
N LEU A 386 0.94 11.31 -0.45
CA LEU A 386 -0.25 11.58 -1.26
C LEU A 386 0.06 12.69 -2.27
N TRP A 387 0.45 12.27 -3.47
CA TRP A 387 0.75 13.13 -4.62
C TRP A 387 -0.31 14.19 -4.91
N PRO A 388 -1.62 13.94 -4.73
CA PRO A 388 -2.63 14.93 -5.06
C PRO A 388 -2.57 16.13 -4.12
N ILE A 389 -2.23 15.89 -2.84
CA ILE A 389 -2.01 16.95 -1.86
C ILE A 389 -0.75 17.75 -2.23
N ILE A 390 0.34 17.06 -2.58
CA ILE A 390 1.60 17.67 -3.01
C ILE A 390 1.38 18.60 -4.21
N GLU A 391 0.61 18.15 -5.20
CA GLU A 391 0.29 18.93 -6.39
C GLU A 391 -0.55 20.17 -6.08
N LEU A 392 -1.59 20.04 -5.26
CA LEU A 392 -2.42 21.18 -4.87
C LEU A 392 -1.65 22.20 -4.04
N GLN A 393 -0.82 21.76 -3.08
CA GLN A 393 0.11 22.63 -2.37
C GLN A 393 1.03 23.37 -3.34
N SER A 394 1.61 22.65 -4.30
CA SER A 394 2.52 23.21 -5.28
C SER A 394 1.88 24.27 -6.18
N ARG A 395 0.66 24.01 -6.66
CA ARG A 395 -0.12 24.98 -7.46
C ARG A 395 -0.49 26.22 -6.64
N TRP A 396 -0.82 26.04 -5.37
CA TRP A 396 -1.12 27.14 -4.47
C TRP A 396 0.10 28.04 -4.25
N VAL A 397 1.26 27.44 -3.95
CA VAL A 397 2.54 28.16 -3.83
C VAL A 397 2.88 28.88 -5.14
N ALA A 398 2.70 28.24 -6.31
CA ALA A 398 2.94 28.84 -7.62
C ALA A 398 2.06 30.06 -7.87
N GLY A 399 0.77 29.97 -7.52
CA GLY A 399 -0.16 31.09 -7.62
C GLY A 399 0.26 32.25 -6.72
N ILE A 400 0.70 31.98 -5.48
CA ILE A 400 1.15 33.02 -4.55
C ILE A 400 2.46 33.67 -5.01
N PHE A 401 3.48 32.88 -5.36
CA PHE A 401 4.80 33.42 -5.73
C PHE A 401 4.76 34.21 -7.05
N SER A 402 3.88 33.82 -7.99
CA SER A 402 3.66 34.56 -9.23
C SER A 402 2.83 35.83 -9.02
N GLY A 403 2.10 35.94 -7.91
CA GLY A 403 1.16 37.04 -7.62
C GLY A 403 -0.23 36.84 -8.22
N LEU A 404 -0.53 35.66 -8.78
CA LEU A 404 -1.85 35.29 -9.27
C LEU A 404 -2.85 35.01 -8.14
N LEU A 405 -2.36 34.56 -6.98
CA LEU A 405 -3.15 34.34 -5.77
C LEU A 405 -2.61 35.21 -4.63
N SER A 406 -3.52 35.65 -3.77
CA SER A 406 -3.16 36.40 -2.57
C SER A 406 -2.54 35.49 -1.51
N THR A 407 -1.51 35.98 -0.81
CA THR A 407 -0.98 35.29 0.37
C THR A 407 -2.02 35.29 1.50
N PRO A 408 -2.23 34.17 2.22
CA PRO A 408 -3.07 34.15 3.41
C PRO A 408 -2.61 35.18 4.44
N SER A 409 -3.55 35.82 5.12
CA SER A 409 -3.24 36.82 6.14
C SER A 409 -2.42 36.20 7.28
N ILE A 410 -1.59 37.02 7.95
CA ILE A 410 -0.81 36.58 9.11
C ILE A 410 -1.71 35.97 10.19
N ILE A 411 -2.90 36.53 10.41
CA ILE A 411 -3.88 36.04 11.39
C ILE A 411 -4.36 34.62 11.01
N GLN A 412 -4.72 34.39 9.75
CA GLN A 412 -5.14 33.07 9.27
C GLN A 412 -4.01 32.04 9.44
N GLN A 413 -2.78 32.42 9.08
CA GLN A 413 -1.63 31.54 9.25
C GLN A 413 -1.40 31.20 10.73
N GLN A 414 -1.44 32.20 11.63
CA GLN A 414 -1.28 31.98 13.08
C GLN A 414 -2.35 31.06 13.68
N ILE A 415 -3.61 31.22 13.27
CA ILE A 415 -4.70 30.31 13.68
C ILE A 415 -4.38 28.88 13.25
N GLY A 416 -3.95 28.70 12.00
CA GLY A 416 -3.59 27.37 11.52
C GLY A 416 -2.34 26.80 12.19
N LEU A 417 -1.31 27.59 12.49
CA LEU A 417 -0.16 27.10 13.28
C LEU A 417 -0.59 26.59 14.66
N ASN A 418 -1.53 27.27 15.32
CA ASN A 418 -2.08 26.80 16.59
C ASN A 418 -2.86 25.49 16.43
N MET A 419 -3.55 25.31 15.30
CA MET A 419 -4.21 24.05 14.99
C MET A 419 -3.21 22.91 14.80
N GLU A 420 -2.14 23.15 14.05
CA GLU A 420 -1.06 22.18 13.81
C GLU A 420 -0.34 21.77 15.10
N ARG A 421 -0.14 22.70 16.04
CA ARG A 421 0.36 22.37 17.39
C ARG A 421 -0.59 21.40 18.10
N ARG A 422 -1.90 21.64 18.04
CA ARG A 422 -2.89 20.72 18.64
C ARG A 422 -2.90 19.35 17.97
N ILE A 423 -2.70 19.29 16.65
CA ILE A 423 -2.58 18.04 15.89
C ILE A 423 -1.31 17.28 16.33
N ARG A 424 -0.18 17.98 16.46
CA ARG A 424 1.08 17.39 16.93
C ARG A 424 0.97 16.85 18.35
N ASP A 425 0.35 17.61 19.24
CA ASP A 425 0.29 17.32 20.68
C ASP A 425 -0.86 16.34 21.05
N GLN A 426 -1.67 15.90 20.08
CA GLN A 426 -2.78 14.99 20.30
C GLN A 426 -2.34 13.65 20.91
N GLN A 427 -3.08 13.19 21.93
CA GLN A 427 -2.90 11.89 22.57
C GLN A 427 -4.23 11.12 22.72
N PRO A 428 -4.28 9.81 22.41
CA PRO A 428 -3.27 9.03 21.68
C PRO A 428 -3.08 9.57 20.25
N ARG A 429 -1.85 9.48 19.73
CA ARG A 429 -1.52 10.02 18.42
C ARG A 429 -1.97 9.09 17.28
N PRO A 430 -2.71 9.58 16.28
CA PRO A 430 -3.06 8.78 15.11
C PRO A 430 -1.82 8.49 14.23
N GLN A 431 -1.86 7.38 13.50
CA GLN A 431 -0.82 7.04 12.52
C GLN A 431 -0.62 8.16 11.49
N TYR A 432 -1.70 8.77 11.01
CA TYR A 432 -1.64 9.92 10.10
C TYR A 432 -2.29 11.12 10.77
N PRO A 433 -1.52 12.18 11.13
CA PRO A 433 -2.07 13.38 11.74
C PRO A 433 -3.14 14.06 10.87
N HIS A 434 -2.92 14.04 9.55
CA HIS A 434 -3.87 14.46 8.52
C HIS A 434 -4.44 13.22 7.80
N GLY A 435 -5.21 12.42 8.53
CA GLY A 435 -5.75 11.15 8.03
C GLY A 435 -6.95 11.28 7.09
N ASP A 436 -7.46 12.49 6.88
CA ASP A 436 -8.70 12.74 6.15
C ASP A 436 -8.46 13.23 4.70
N PHE A 437 -7.91 12.34 3.87
CA PHE A 437 -7.46 12.65 2.49
C PHE A 437 -8.45 13.52 1.70
N VAL A 438 -9.71 13.10 1.59
CA VAL A 438 -10.69 13.80 0.77
C VAL A 438 -10.98 15.22 1.29
N GLY A 439 -11.00 15.39 2.61
CA GLY A 439 -11.21 16.70 3.24
C GLY A 439 -10.05 17.65 2.96
N ILE A 440 -8.82 17.15 3.07
CA ILE A 440 -7.60 17.92 2.75
C ILE A 440 -7.63 18.39 1.29
N ILE A 441 -7.95 17.48 0.37
CA ILE A 441 -8.04 17.78 -1.06
C ILE A 441 -9.12 18.83 -1.33
N ASN A 442 -10.31 18.68 -0.75
CA ASN A 442 -11.38 19.67 -0.89
C ASN A 442 -10.95 21.05 -0.36
N ASP A 443 -10.29 21.09 0.80
CA ASP A 443 -9.87 22.35 1.41
C ASP A 443 -8.74 23.02 0.62
N LEU A 444 -7.76 22.27 0.11
CA LEU A 444 -6.70 22.82 -0.75
C LEU A 444 -7.23 23.26 -2.13
N ALA A 445 -8.19 22.54 -2.70
CA ALA A 445 -8.81 22.92 -3.97
C ALA A 445 -9.50 24.29 -3.88
N LYS A 446 -10.13 24.61 -2.73
CA LYS A 446 -10.72 25.94 -2.45
C LYS A 446 -9.65 27.05 -2.50
N GLU A 447 -8.45 26.81 -1.95
CA GLU A 447 -7.36 27.80 -1.90
C GLU A 447 -6.83 28.18 -3.30
N ILE A 448 -6.99 27.30 -4.29
CA ILE A 448 -6.55 27.53 -5.67
C ILE A 448 -7.70 27.82 -6.64
N LEU A 449 -8.91 28.08 -6.12
CA LEU A 449 -10.11 28.43 -6.89
C LEU A 449 -10.48 27.41 -7.97
N VAL A 450 -10.13 26.14 -7.78
CA VAL A 450 -10.55 25.06 -8.67
C VAL A 450 -11.85 24.51 -8.13
N THR A 451 -12.89 24.55 -8.96
CA THR A 451 -14.16 23.94 -8.61
C THR A 451 -13.98 22.43 -8.48
N THR A 452 -14.42 21.87 -7.35
CA THR A 452 -14.64 20.42 -7.25
C THR A 452 -15.71 20.09 -8.29
N SER A 453 -15.34 19.39 -9.36
CA SER A 453 -16.22 19.14 -10.50
C SER A 453 -17.44 18.32 -10.09
N SER A 454 -18.51 18.99 -9.62
CA SER A 454 -19.87 18.49 -9.37
C SER A 454 -20.01 17.28 -8.41
N ASP A 455 -21.14 17.18 -7.73
CA ASP A 455 -21.55 16.04 -6.91
C ASP A 455 -21.73 14.71 -7.70
N THR A 456 -21.10 14.54 -8.87
CA THR A 456 -21.36 13.44 -9.81
C THR A 456 -20.43 12.24 -9.66
N ASN A 457 -19.19 12.43 -9.20
CA ASN A 457 -18.22 11.34 -9.02
C ASN A 457 -17.88 11.13 -7.54
N ASP A 458 -18.26 9.98 -7.02
CA ASP A 458 -18.07 9.63 -5.62
C ASP A 458 -16.59 9.38 -5.26
N ILE A 459 -15.84 8.72 -6.16
CA ILE A 459 -14.42 8.42 -5.97
C ILE A 459 -13.58 9.67 -6.30
N VAL A 460 -12.70 10.03 -5.37
CA VAL A 460 -11.87 11.24 -5.46
C VAL A 460 -10.50 10.91 -6.02
N ILE A 461 -10.21 11.48 -7.19
CA ILE A 461 -8.92 11.29 -7.89
C ILE A 461 -8.37 12.64 -8.38
N PRO A 462 -7.04 12.73 -8.62
CA PRO A 462 -6.36 14.01 -8.88
C PRO A 462 -6.82 14.67 -10.18
N THR A 463 -7.13 13.85 -11.20
CA THR A 463 -7.51 14.31 -12.53
C THR A 463 -8.84 15.07 -12.55
N GLN A 464 -9.62 15.03 -11.47
CA GLN A 464 -10.83 15.86 -11.29
C GLN A 464 -10.50 17.32 -10.98
N TYR A 465 -9.32 17.60 -10.42
CA TYR A 465 -8.93 18.92 -9.91
C TYR A 465 -8.15 19.75 -10.94
N ARG A 466 -8.50 19.64 -12.22
CA ARG A 466 -7.89 20.42 -13.31
C ARG A 466 -8.69 21.70 -13.56
N ILE A 467 -8.03 22.72 -14.11
CA ILE A 467 -8.70 23.98 -14.51
C ILE A 467 -9.80 23.74 -15.56
N ASN A 468 -9.57 22.82 -16.49
CA ASN A 468 -10.49 22.52 -17.59
C ASN A 468 -11.50 21.40 -17.27
N GLY A 469 -11.64 21.03 -15.99
CA GLY A 469 -12.47 19.90 -15.56
C GLY A 469 -11.79 18.53 -15.70
N PRO A 470 -12.50 17.45 -15.32
CA PRO A 470 -11.92 16.11 -15.21
C PRO A 470 -11.33 15.56 -16.51
N ASP A 471 -10.30 14.73 -16.39
CA ASP A 471 -9.89 13.86 -17.51
C ASP A 471 -10.92 12.74 -17.71
N GLN A 472 -11.84 12.93 -18.67
CA GLN A 472 -12.94 11.98 -18.90
C GLN A 472 -12.43 10.58 -19.26
N SER A 473 -11.29 10.45 -19.94
CA SER A 473 -10.73 9.14 -20.30
C SER A 473 -10.34 8.31 -19.08
N VAL A 474 -9.83 8.98 -18.04
CA VAL A 474 -9.46 8.35 -16.76
C VAL A 474 -10.70 8.02 -15.94
N ILE A 475 -11.73 8.89 -15.99
CA ILE A 475 -13.02 8.62 -15.34
C ILE A 475 -13.69 7.41 -15.98
N ASP A 476 -13.70 7.30 -17.31
CA ASP A 476 -14.27 6.17 -18.04
C ASP A 476 -13.51 4.86 -17.72
N GLU A 477 -12.18 4.90 -17.63
CA GLU A 477 -11.37 3.74 -17.21
C GLU A 477 -11.69 3.30 -15.78
N MET A 478 -11.80 4.25 -14.84
CA MET A 478 -12.18 3.96 -13.45
C MET A 478 -13.58 3.33 -13.37
N ASN A 479 -14.53 3.86 -14.13
CA ASN A 479 -15.90 3.33 -14.18
C ASN A 479 -15.93 1.91 -14.77
N SER A 480 -15.14 1.64 -15.82
CA SER A 480 -14.95 0.29 -16.39
C SER A 480 -14.45 -0.69 -15.34
N ILE A 481 -13.44 -0.31 -14.55
CA ILE A 481 -12.91 -1.16 -13.47
C ILE A 481 -13.99 -1.46 -12.41
N CYS A 482 -14.81 -0.47 -12.05
CA CYS A 482 -15.91 -0.68 -11.11
C CYS A 482 -16.97 -1.62 -11.67
N GLU A 483 -17.31 -1.49 -12.96
CA GLU A 483 -18.24 -2.39 -13.66
C GLU A 483 -17.68 -3.82 -13.73
N GLU A 484 -16.42 -3.99 -14.11
CA GLU A 484 -15.76 -5.28 -14.15
C GLU A 484 -15.66 -5.94 -12.77
N ALA A 485 -15.41 -5.16 -11.70
CA ALA A 485 -15.43 -5.66 -10.33
C ALA A 485 -16.82 -6.13 -9.88
N ASN A 486 -17.89 -5.44 -10.30
CA ASN A 486 -19.27 -5.94 -10.12
C ASN A 486 -19.51 -7.25 -10.88
N ASN A 487 -18.76 -7.48 -11.95
CA ASN A 487 -18.77 -8.71 -12.75
C ASN A 487 -17.75 -9.77 -12.28
N GLY A 488 -17.20 -9.64 -11.07
CA GLY A 488 -16.34 -10.65 -10.46
C GLY A 488 -14.84 -10.45 -10.66
N ARG A 489 -14.40 -9.36 -11.30
CA ARG A 489 -12.98 -9.00 -11.34
C ARG A 489 -12.44 -8.78 -9.91
N PHE A 490 -11.23 -9.25 -9.69
CA PHE A 490 -10.47 -9.34 -8.43
C PHE A 490 -10.92 -10.42 -7.45
N ILE A 491 -12.01 -11.16 -7.74
CA ILE A 491 -12.46 -12.25 -6.88
C ILE A 491 -11.53 -13.46 -7.00
N ALA A 492 -11.00 -13.75 -8.20
CA ALA A 492 -10.07 -14.87 -8.36
C ALA A 492 -8.80 -14.66 -7.53
N GLY A 493 -8.20 -13.46 -7.56
CA GLY A 493 -7.07 -13.11 -6.72
C GLY A 493 -7.36 -13.22 -5.22
N ALA A 494 -8.55 -12.81 -4.78
CA ALA A 494 -8.94 -12.93 -3.37
C ALA A 494 -9.18 -14.39 -2.93
N VAL A 495 -9.75 -15.22 -3.80
CA VAL A 495 -9.84 -16.67 -3.59
C VAL A 495 -8.45 -17.26 -3.50
N PHE A 496 -7.58 -17.00 -4.47
CA PHE A 496 -6.22 -17.53 -4.50
C PHE A 496 -5.42 -17.14 -3.24
N ARG A 497 -5.49 -15.88 -2.84
CA ARG A 497 -4.91 -15.38 -1.58
C ARG A 497 -5.44 -16.16 -0.37
N SER A 498 -6.75 -16.33 -0.25
CA SER A 498 -7.36 -17.03 0.90
C SER A 498 -7.00 -18.53 0.94
N LEU A 499 -6.73 -19.14 -0.22
CA LEU A 499 -6.28 -20.52 -0.32
C LEU A 499 -4.79 -20.68 0.01
N HIS A 500 -4.01 -19.61 0.03
CA HIS A 500 -2.57 -19.68 0.22
C HIS A 500 -2.19 -20.30 1.57
N GLU A 501 -1.38 -21.36 1.59
CA GLU A 501 -0.95 -22.08 2.81
C GLU A 501 -2.11 -22.29 3.81
N SER A 502 -3.16 -22.95 3.34
CA SER A 502 -4.42 -23.12 4.07
C SER A 502 -4.82 -24.59 4.21
N LYS A 503 -5.53 -24.91 5.30
CA LYS A 503 -6.06 -26.24 5.61
C LYS A 503 -7.56 -26.18 5.77
N TRP A 504 -8.25 -27.19 5.26
CA TRP A 504 -9.70 -27.25 5.18
C TRP A 504 -10.18 -28.64 5.57
N THR A 505 -11.27 -28.72 6.34
CA THR A 505 -12.10 -29.93 6.37
C THR A 505 -13.06 -29.88 5.20
N PHE A 506 -13.42 -31.04 4.66
CA PHE A 506 -14.48 -31.11 3.68
C PHE A 506 -15.41 -32.30 3.88
N GLU A 507 -16.64 -32.10 3.46
CA GLU A 507 -17.65 -33.15 3.28
C GLU A 507 -18.04 -33.20 1.80
N ARG A 508 -18.04 -34.39 1.21
CA ARG A 508 -18.44 -34.62 -0.18
C ARG A 508 -19.59 -35.61 -0.24
N THR A 509 -20.67 -35.24 -0.91
CA THR A 509 -21.76 -36.15 -1.26
C THR A 509 -21.64 -36.54 -2.72
N LEU A 510 -21.64 -37.85 -2.99
CA LEU A 510 -21.69 -38.45 -4.33
C LEU A 510 -23.07 -39.07 -4.55
N LYS A 511 -23.71 -38.72 -5.67
CA LYS A 511 -24.98 -39.32 -6.11
C LYS A 511 -24.92 -39.68 -7.59
N GLY A 512 -25.18 -40.94 -7.92
CA GLY A 512 -25.19 -41.47 -9.29
C GLY A 512 -24.15 -42.56 -9.52
N LYS A 513 -23.90 -42.86 -10.80
CA LYS A 513 -23.02 -43.93 -11.24
C LYS A 513 -21.54 -43.52 -11.12
N PRO A 514 -20.66 -44.38 -10.58
CA PRO A 514 -20.86 -45.82 -10.34
C PRO A 514 -21.54 -46.19 -9.01
N SER A 515 -21.50 -45.31 -8.00
CA SER A 515 -22.09 -45.55 -6.69
C SER A 515 -22.29 -44.26 -5.91
N ASP A 516 -23.34 -44.22 -5.10
CA ASP A 516 -23.56 -43.17 -4.10
C ASP A 516 -22.57 -43.33 -2.92
N GLY A 517 -22.28 -42.22 -2.25
CA GLY A 517 -21.44 -42.24 -1.05
C GLY A 517 -21.19 -40.87 -0.44
N ILE A 518 -20.56 -40.88 0.72
CA ILE A 518 -20.17 -39.67 1.45
C ILE A 518 -18.68 -39.75 1.77
N VAL A 519 -17.96 -38.65 1.57
CA VAL A 519 -16.57 -38.51 1.99
C VAL A 519 -16.49 -37.48 3.10
N HIS A 520 -15.77 -37.83 4.15
CA HIS A 520 -15.22 -36.85 5.08
C HIS A 520 -13.70 -36.84 4.95
N GLY A 521 -13.11 -35.66 4.87
CA GLY A 521 -11.68 -35.54 4.66
C GLY A 521 -11.12 -34.18 5.02
N GLN A 522 -9.84 -34.03 4.73
CA GLN A 522 -9.09 -32.80 4.86
C GLN A 522 -8.37 -32.48 3.56
N ALA A 523 -8.28 -31.20 3.26
CA ALA A 523 -7.56 -30.68 2.12
C ALA A 523 -6.56 -29.61 2.57
N GLN A 524 -5.46 -29.51 1.84
CA GLN A 524 -4.42 -28.52 2.06
C GLN A 524 -4.00 -27.91 0.74
N PHE A 525 -3.85 -26.59 0.75
CA PHE A 525 -3.25 -25.82 -0.32
C PHE A 525 -1.89 -25.33 0.18
N ASN A 526 -0.82 -25.74 -0.49
CA ASN A 526 0.54 -25.38 -0.15
C ASN A 526 1.11 -24.44 -1.20
N PHE A 527 1.85 -23.43 -0.77
CA PHE A 527 2.67 -22.63 -1.67
C PHE A 527 3.72 -23.53 -2.34
N SER A 528 3.88 -23.35 -3.65
CA SER A 528 4.92 -23.99 -4.47
C SER A 528 5.92 -22.95 -4.95
N GLN A 529 5.41 -21.93 -5.64
CA GLN A 529 6.15 -20.80 -6.17
C GLN A 529 5.18 -19.64 -6.41
N GLN A 530 5.70 -18.49 -6.86
CA GLN A 530 4.88 -17.30 -7.13
C GLN A 530 3.66 -17.66 -7.99
N ASN A 531 2.47 -17.35 -7.48
CA ASN A 531 1.18 -17.60 -8.11
C ASN A 531 0.85 -19.07 -8.40
N GLU A 532 1.46 -20.01 -7.67
CA GLU A 532 1.18 -21.45 -7.77
C GLU A 532 0.93 -22.10 -6.39
N LEU A 533 -0.19 -22.81 -6.26
CA LEU A 533 -0.53 -23.63 -5.09
C LEU A 533 -0.68 -25.10 -5.48
N ILE A 534 -0.15 -25.99 -4.64
CA ILE A 534 -0.37 -27.43 -4.72
C ILE A 534 -1.52 -27.81 -3.78
N TYR A 535 -2.62 -28.27 -4.35
CA TYR A 535 -3.74 -28.85 -3.64
C TYR A 535 -3.49 -30.34 -3.39
N LYS A 536 -3.73 -30.79 -2.15
CA LYS A 536 -3.79 -32.21 -1.78
C LYS A 536 -5.00 -32.43 -0.88
N GLU A 537 -5.79 -33.45 -1.15
CA GLU A 537 -6.83 -33.93 -0.24
C GLU A 537 -6.62 -35.39 0.12
N GLN A 538 -7.10 -35.74 1.31
CA GLN A 538 -7.20 -37.09 1.81
C GLN A 538 -8.51 -37.26 2.58
N GLY A 539 -9.15 -38.41 2.46
CA GLY A 539 -10.41 -38.66 3.16
C GLY A 539 -10.85 -40.12 3.04
N LYS A 540 -12.00 -40.41 3.64
CA LYS A 540 -12.62 -41.74 3.61
C LYS A 540 -13.97 -41.67 2.92
N LEU A 541 -14.10 -42.36 1.80
CA LEU A 541 -15.36 -42.54 1.09
C LEU A 541 -16.11 -43.72 1.71
N ILE A 542 -17.32 -43.44 2.21
CA ILE A 542 -18.26 -44.43 2.73
C ILE A 542 -19.33 -44.64 1.66
N LEU A 543 -19.35 -45.82 1.05
CA LEU A 543 -20.34 -46.20 0.05
C LEU A 543 -21.67 -46.56 0.71
N SER A 544 -22.76 -46.57 -0.06
CA SER A 544 -24.05 -47.06 0.44
C SER A 544 -24.02 -48.52 0.92
N SER A 545 -23.06 -49.31 0.43
CA SER A 545 -22.77 -50.68 0.89
C SER A 545 -22.09 -50.75 2.27
N GLN A 546 -21.77 -49.61 2.90
CA GLN A 546 -20.93 -49.48 4.10
C GLN A 546 -19.45 -49.86 3.89
N GLU A 547 -19.04 -50.08 2.65
CA GLU A 547 -17.62 -50.21 2.31
C GLU A 547 -16.91 -48.86 2.45
N ILE A 548 -15.70 -48.88 2.99
CA ILE A 548 -14.88 -47.69 3.23
C ILE A 548 -13.65 -47.76 2.33
N LEU A 549 -13.43 -46.71 1.55
CA LEU A 549 -12.29 -46.56 0.65
C LEU A 549 -11.50 -45.31 1.01
N ASP A 550 -10.18 -45.42 1.09
CA ASP A 550 -9.31 -44.25 1.22
C ASP A 550 -9.26 -43.51 -0.11
N ILE A 551 -9.42 -42.19 -0.06
CA ILE A 551 -9.32 -41.33 -1.23
C ILE A 551 -8.18 -40.32 -1.06
N THR A 552 -7.48 -40.08 -2.16
CA THR A 552 -6.50 -39.01 -2.26
C THR A 552 -6.58 -38.35 -3.63
N GLN A 553 -6.43 -37.04 -3.68
CA GLN A 553 -6.44 -36.29 -4.93
C GLN A 553 -5.44 -35.14 -4.84
N LYS A 554 -4.79 -34.83 -5.97
CA LYS A 554 -3.85 -33.72 -6.11
C LYS A 554 -4.17 -32.88 -7.33
N TYR A 555 -4.00 -31.57 -7.21
CA TYR A 555 -4.12 -30.60 -8.30
C TYR A 555 -3.10 -29.47 -8.12
N ILE A 556 -2.80 -28.75 -9.20
CA ILE A 556 -2.04 -27.49 -9.13
C ILE A 556 -2.95 -26.34 -9.55
N TYR A 557 -3.02 -25.31 -8.72
CA TYR A 557 -3.79 -24.08 -8.96
C TYR A 557 -2.80 -22.98 -9.35
N ILE A 558 -3.00 -22.35 -10.50
CA ILE A 558 -2.18 -21.23 -10.97
C ILE A 558 -3.04 -19.99 -11.11
N TYR A 559 -2.57 -18.87 -10.58
CA TYR A 559 -3.20 -17.57 -10.70
C TYR A 559 -2.50 -16.69 -11.76
N ASP A 560 -3.29 -16.13 -12.68
CA ASP A 560 -2.86 -15.09 -13.63
C ASP A 560 -3.39 -13.74 -13.14
N GLU A 561 -2.50 -12.93 -12.55
CA GLU A 561 -2.82 -11.58 -12.03
C GLU A 561 -3.36 -10.63 -13.10
N ASN A 562 -2.87 -10.73 -14.35
CA ASN A 562 -3.27 -9.81 -15.41
C ASN A 562 -4.70 -10.06 -15.90
N LYS A 563 -5.11 -11.34 -15.90
CA LYS A 563 -6.45 -11.78 -16.31
C LYS A 563 -7.41 -11.96 -15.15
N ASP A 564 -6.91 -11.89 -13.92
CA ASP A 564 -7.60 -12.29 -12.70
C ASP A 564 -8.28 -13.67 -12.84
N LEU A 565 -7.46 -14.69 -13.09
CA LEU A 565 -7.94 -16.01 -13.50
C LEU A 565 -7.22 -17.12 -12.75
N ILE A 566 -7.97 -18.12 -12.25
CA ILE A 566 -7.40 -19.34 -11.68
C ILE A 566 -7.55 -20.48 -12.68
N THR A 567 -6.46 -21.16 -13.00
CA THR A 567 -6.46 -22.39 -13.80
C THR A 567 -6.01 -23.58 -12.96
N VAL A 568 -6.78 -24.66 -13.01
CA VAL A 568 -6.51 -25.91 -12.30
C VAL A 568 -5.89 -26.92 -13.26
N TYR A 569 -4.80 -27.54 -12.85
CA TYR A 569 -4.05 -28.51 -13.63
C TYR A 569 -4.04 -29.87 -12.95
N PHE A 570 -4.07 -30.92 -13.76
CA PHE A 570 -3.73 -32.26 -13.30
C PHE A 570 -2.26 -32.33 -12.87
N VAL A 571 -1.99 -33.26 -11.96
CA VAL A 571 -0.65 -33.56 -11.45
C VAL A 571 -0.24 -34.92 -11.99
N ASP A 572 0.99 -35.01 -12.51
CA ASP A 572 1.56 -36.28 -12.98
C ASP A 572 2.12 -37.12 -11.82
N ASN A 573 2.65 -38.31 -12.15
CA ASN A 573 3.22 -39.22 -11.15
C ASN A 573 4.46 -38.67 -10.43
N ASN A 574 5.05 -37.56 -10.90
CA ASN A 574 6.22 -36.91 -10.32
C ASN A 574 5.85 -35.65 -9.54
N ASP A 575 4.58 -35.47 -9.19
CA ASP A 575 4.05 -34.26 -8.55
C ASP A 575 4.25 -32.97 -9.38
N LYS A 576 4.35 -33.09 -10.71
CA LYS A 576 4.50 -31.95 -11.65
C LYS A 576 3.21 -31.66 -12.42
N ARG A 577 3.11 -30.43 -12.90
CA ARG A 577 2.01 -29.95 -13.75
C ARG A 577 1.91 -30.76 -15.05
N SER A 578 0.73 -31.31 -15.30
CA SER A 578 0.37 -32.02 -16.53
C SER A 578 -0.58 -31.17 -17.39
N SER A 579 -1.66 -31.74 -17.92
CA SER A 579 -2.68 -31.05 -18.70
C SER A 579 -3.59 -30.15 -17.83
N ILE A 580 -4.19 -29.17 -18.49
CA ILE A 580 -5.25 -28.33 -17.89
C ILE A 580 -6.43 -29.24 -17.56
N PHE A 581 -6.93 -29.10 -16.33
CA PHE A 581 -8.23 -29.64 -15.95
C PHE A 581 -9.30 -28.63 -16.39
N HIS A 582 -9.44 -27.52 -15.70
CA HIS A 582 -10.36 -26.45 -16.10
C HIS A 582 -9.87 -25.09 -15.62
N THR A 583 -10.54 -24.06 -16.12
CA THR A 583 -10.37 -22.67 -15.68
C THR A 583 -11.59 -22.25 -14.86
N ILE A 584 -11.38 -21.48 -13.79
CA ILE A 584 -12.45 -20.97 -12.93
C ILE A 584 -12.87 -19.59 -13.43
N SER A 585 -14.08 -19.48 -13.97
CA SER A 585 -14.64 -18.24 -14.51
C SER A 585 -15.78 -17.73 -13.63
N PHE A 586 -15.60 -16.55 -13.02
CA PHE A 586 -16.59 -15.94 -12.14
C PHE A 586 -17.77 -15.34 -12.90
N GLN A 587 -18.96 -15.40 -12.29
CA GLN A 587 -20.15 -14.70 -12.78
C GLN A 587 -20.31 -13.33 -12.12
N SER A 588 -21.23 -12.55 -12.69
CA SER A 588 -21.66 -11.28 -12.11
C SER A 588 -22.29 -11.43 -10.73
N LYS A 589 -22.16 -10.38 -9.92
CA LYS A 589 -22.66 -10.29 -8.53
C LYS A 589 -24.12 -10.74 -8.36
N GLN A 590 -24.98 -10.54 -9.36
CA GLN A 590 -26.42 -10.79 -9.26
C GLN A 590 -26.81 -12.28 -9.19
N SER A 591 -25.86 -13.20 -9.36
CA SER A 591 -26.14 -14.63 -9.39
C SER A 591 -26.43 -15.26 -8.02
N SER A 592 -26.14 -14.58 -6.90
CA SER A 592 -26.26 -15.13 -5.54
C SER A 592 -26.32 -14.06 -4.46
N ASN A 593 -27.00 -14.35 -3.34
CA ASN A 593 -27.03 -13.49 -2.15
C ASN A 593 -26.12 -14.00 -1.01
N ILE A 594 -25.44 -15.13 -1.21
CA ILE A 594 -24.68 -15.82 -0.14
C ILE A 594 -23.18 -15.92 -0.43
N GLY A 595 -22.74 -15.68 -1.67
CA GLY A 595 -21.33 -15.77 -2.06
C GLY A 595 -21.15 -15.75 -3.58
N TRP A 596 -19.91 -15.63 -4.04
CA TRP A 596 -19.56 -15.52 -5.46
C TRP A 596 -19.64 -16.87 -6.17
N ILE A 597 -20.29 -16.91 -7.33
CA ILE A 597 -20.41 -18.13 -8.14
C ILE A 597 -19.38 -18.11 -9.27
N ALA A 598 -18.76 -19.25 -9.53
CA ALA A 598 -17.90 -19.46 -10.69
C ALA A 598 -18.16 -20.82 -11.34
N TYR A 599 -17.72 -20.98 -12.59
CA TYR A 599 -17.90 -22.21 -13.36
C TYR A 599 -16.60 -22.64 -14.03
N GLY A 600 -16.55 -23.91 -14.39
CA GLY A 600 -15.54 -24.46 -15.27
C GLY A 600 -16.12 -25.66 -16.01
N GLU A 601 -15.45 -26.08 -17.07
CA GLU A 601 -15.80 -27.29 -17.81
C GLU A 601 -14.54 -28.03 -18.25
N HIS A 602 -14.66 -29.36 -18.36
CA HIS A 602 -13.59 -30.21 -18.85
C HIS A 602 -14.15 -31.46 -19.52
N LEU A 603 -13.60 -31.82 -20.68
CA LEU A 603 -13.90 -33.10 -21.32
C LEU A 603 -12.76 -34.09 -21.02
N CYS A 604 -13.06 -35.15 -20.27
CA CYS A 604 -12.12 -36.22 -19.98
C CYS A 604 -12.57 -37.50 -20.69
N ASN A 605 -11.82 -37.91 -21.72
CA ASN A 605 -12.23 -38.97 -22.64
C ASN A 605 -13.61 -38.71 -23.26
N GLN A 606 -14.63 -39.47 -22.85
CA GLN A 606 -16.03 -39.33 -23.30
C GLN A 606 -16.96 -38.78 -22.22
N ASP A 607 -16.46 -38.53 -21.01
CA ASP A 607 -17.25 -37.99 -19.91
C ASP A 607 -17.02 -36.47 -19.82
N HIS A 608 -18.12 -35.71 -19.81
CA HIS A 608 -18.09 -34.26 -19.68
C HIS A 608 -18.28 -33.85 -18.23
N TYR A 609 -17.38 -33.00 -17.72
CA TYR A 609 -17.40 -32.47 -16.37
C TYR A 609 -17.86 -31.02 -16.42
N PHE A 610 -19.04 -30.74 -15.89
CA PHE A 610 -19.48 -29.37 -15.60
C PHE A 610 -19.19 -29.07 -14.12
N ILE A 611 -18.43 -28.02 -13.85
CA ILE A 611 -18.07 -27.62 -12.50
C ILE A 611 -18.76 -26.30 -12.15
N SER A 612 -19.39 -26.24 -10.98
CA SER A 612 -19.81 -24.98 -10.36
C SER A 612 -19.15 -24.80 -8.99
N TYR A 613 -18.86 -23.55 -8.67
CA TYR A 613 -18.25 -23.10 -7.42
C TYR A 613 -19.17 -22.13 -6.71
N LEU A 614 -19.16 -22.18 -5.38
CA LEU A 614 -19.69 -21.12 -4.53
C LEU A 614 -18.62 -20.71 -3.53
N PHE A 615 -18.17 -19.46 -3.58
CA PHE A 615 -17.16 -18.90 -2.69
C PHE A 615 -17.81 -17.93 -1.70
N ILE A 616 -17.80 -18.29 -0.41
CA ILE A 616 -18.40 -17.48 0.65
C ILE A 616 -17.27 -16.75 1.38
N PHE A 617 -17.35 -15.42 1.37
CA PHE A 617 -16.40 -14.55 2.05
C PHE A 617 -16.95 -14.04 3.37
N ASN A 618 -16.06 -13.90 4.35
CA ASN A 618 -16.25 -13.08 5.53
C ASN A 618 -15.18 -11.98 5.49
N GLY A 619 -15.58 -10.77 5.09
CA GLY A 619 -14.65 -9.70 4.74
C GLY A 619 -13.80 -10.07 3.52
N ILE A 620 -12.49 -9.95 3.63
CA ILE A 620 -11.49 -10.29 2.58
C ILE A 620 -11.09 -11.77 2.54
N ASN A 621 -11.56 -12.59 3.48
CA ASN A 621 -11.15 -13.98 3.65
C ASN A 621 -12.26 -14.95 3.28
N LEU A 622 -11.92 -16.06 2.63
CA LEU A 622 -12.86 -17.16 2.44
C LEU A 622 -13.21 -17.82 3.78
N SER A 623 -14.50 -17.91 4.08
CA SER A 623 -15.04 -18.62 5.25
C SER A 623 -15.57 -20.01 4.90
N GLN A 624 -15.94 -20.24 3.64
CA GLN A 624 -16.37 -21.52 3.09
C GLN A 624 -16.27 -21.47 1.57
N PHE A 625 -16.03 -22.61 0.93
CA PHE A 625 -16.32 -22.73 -0.50
C PHE A 625 -16.90 -24.10 -0.84
N GLU A 626 -17.69 -24.15 -1.91
CA GLU A 626 -18.32 -25.37 -2.41
C GLU A 626 -17.88 -25.65 -3.83
N ILE A 627 -17.71 -26.93 -4.16
CA ILE A 627 -17.47 -27.39 -5.53
C ILE A 627 -18.50 -28.45 -5.87
N THR A 628 -19.28 -28.22 -6.93
CA THR A 628 -20.20 -29.21 -7.48
C THR A 628 -19.73 -29.66 -8.86
N TYR A 629 -19.42 -30.94 -8.99
CA TYR A 629 -19.19 -31.58 -10.29
C TYR A 629 -20.48 -32.25 -10.74
N THR A 630 -20.94 -31.92 -11.94
CA THR A 630 -21.98 -32.67 -12.67
C THR A 630 -21.30 -33.37 -13.83
N VAL A 631 -21.15 -34.69 -13.72
CA VAL A 631 -20.45 -35.51 -14.71
C VAL A 631 -21.47 -36.27 -15.53
N LYS A 632 -21.38 -36.16 -16.85
CA LYS A 632 -22.25 -36.88 -17.78
C LYS A 632 -21.42 -37.58 -18.84
N GLY A 633 -21.61 -38.89 -18.96
CA GLY A 633 -20.98 -39.69 -19.99
C GLY A 633 -21.29 -41.18 -19.85
N PRO A 634 -20.76 -42.00 -20.77
CA PRO A 634 -21.05 -43.43 -20.81
C PRO A 634 -20.46 -44.20 -19.62
N ALA A 635 -19.34 -43.72 -19.06
CA ALA A 635 -18.67 -44.39 -17.93
C ALA A 635 -19.08 -43.80 -16.58
N LYS A 636 -19.35 -42.49 -16.52
CA LYS A 636 -19.69 -41.78 -15.30
C LYS A 636 -20.93 -40.90 -15.49
N ASP A 637 -21.87 -40.99 -14.57
CA ASP A 637 -23.07 -40.17 -14.55
C ASP A 637 -23.44 -39.89 -13.09
N TYR A 638 -22.84 -38.84 -12.52
CA TYR A 638 -22.98 -38.51 -11.11
C TYR A 638 -22.89 -37.02 -10.84
N ILE A 639 -23.42 -36.64 -9.68
CA ILE A 639 -23.26 -35.33 -9.06
C ILE A 639 -22.40 -35.50 -7.81
N SER A 640 -21.34 -34.72 -7.71
CA SER A 640 -20.47 -34.64 -6.53
C SER A 640 -20.50 -33.24 -5.97
N LYS A 641 -21.10 -33.05 -4.80
CA LYS A 641 -21.08 -31.77 -4.08
C LYS A 641 -20.10 -31.85 -2.92
N THR A 642 -19.10 -30.97 -2.90
CA THR A 642 -18.12 -30.87 -1.82
C THR A 642 -18.23 -29.52 -1.13
N ILE A 643 -18.26 -29.50 0.20
CA ILE A 643 -18.29 -28.28 1.02
C ILE A 643 -17.00 -28.24 1.83
N PHE A 644 -16.25 -27.14 1.72
CA PHE A 644 -14.98 -26.92 2.41
C PHE A 644 -15.13 -25.85 3.48
N GLN A 645 -14.63 -26.14 4.68
CA GLN A 645 -14.57 -25.20 5.80
C GLN A 645 -13.14 -25.08 6.32
N PRO A 646 -12.65 -23.86 6.63
CA PRO A 646 -11.28 -23.66 7.05
C PRO A 646 -11.06 -24.29 8.43
N ILE A 647 -9.94 -24.98 8.60
CA ILE A 647 -9.52 -25.47 9.91
C ILE A 647 -9.02 -24.28 10.71
N LYS A 648 -9.69 -23.95 11.81
CA LYS A 648 -9.21 -22.94 12.74
C LYS A 648 -7.92 -23.44 13.37
N ILE A 649 -6.87 -22.64 13.24
CA ILE A 649 -5.62 -22.83 13.99
C ILE A 649 -5.90 -22.22 15.36
N GLU A 650 -6.06 -23.07 16.38
CA GLU A 650 -6.25 -22.65 17.78
C GLU A 650 -4.96 -22.12 18.41
#